data_AF-A0A930M769-F1
#
_entry.id   AF-A0A930M769-F1
#
_cell.length_a   1.000
_cell.length_b   1.000
_cell.length_c   1.000
_cell.angle_alpha   90.00
_cell.angle_beta   90.00
_cell.angle_gamma   90.00
#
_symmetry.space_group_name_H-M   'P 1'
#
loop_
_entity.id
_entity.type
_entity.pdbx_description
1 polymer ?
#
loop_
_entity_poly.entity_id
_entity_poly.type
_entity_poly.pdbx_seq_one_letter_code
_entity_poly.pdbx_strand_id
1 'polypeptide(L)'
;MRKNDLVRKITSWMTLGVFAVQPTLVFAADIVADASAPEAQRPYVTETANGIPLVQIARPDGNDVSVNHYEAFSVPERGAILNNAFLFSNTQLAGYIEGNPNLSGGPARIIVNEVMSDRPSELRGFLEVAGTKADVIIANPNGIYADGAGFLNTSRAILAAGRTERDAAGGYMGLRIEDGRAHITGKGLDARGADSAEIYARAVAVNAGLWANHAKIVAGQNSIAKDGSISPITSETTSTAPQYAIDLAEIGGMYANRITMIGTEKGLGVNLTGQLSATQAVSLDVNGNLKTTGSLYSDGDLSVHADRIENTNLIYGGKNASIRAKELTNKSGGRIYGDTVTINAEHIVNETDAALEARLATEVHTLSQRAIEVEAAHQNIPAQNGASLSSILSSYRARIGQAESAYDAQQRVVDGIKDELSAHPAGVIAAHSQLDVSANTIQNTGNALLYSGKDLSITAKESVKNSGARIEAQGSIAITAPHIENENAAFAAKRTITSAAVNPTKIRIDESGHIEQGKAFPEWEFRNIDSGYGAYHSHIAKKPIYEHAAYEEIKQPTPAEIAAGEAPVPAELVGTLSPNYDYDDPIFKELGVASMSSPRPAHGDPAQAAWDAQYRIILDTLNTKIDAYNAEAEAYNRRVAQASGQKIYLMTFIETANVHSAEAVTSSLPAVIRAGNNVTLHGDTANTDSTISAGETLRTDGALTENAHQQQEQTVTIGTTQGSYTARRSRLHKGKVRKYHGTSFMTPETIRSNPTSIGVSRVEENAATETIESEQRQHIANTLSPFGLASAAQTA
;
A
#
# COMPACT_ATOMS: atom_id res chain seq x y z
N MET A 1 -91.09 45.95 42.64
CA MET A 1 -90.58 45.52 43.97
C MET A 1 -90.66 44.01 44.08
N ARG A 2 -89.67 43.38 44.73
CA ARG A 2 -89.45 41.92 44.93
C ARG A 2 -88.76 41.17 43.78
N LYS A 3 -87.45 41.41 43.62
CA LYS A 3 -86.54 40.52 42.86
C LYS A 3 -85.17 40.29 43.51
N ASN A 4 -84.93 40.82 44.72
CA ASN A 4 -83.58 40.83 45.32
C ASN A 4 -83.38 39.94 46.56
N ASP A 5 -84.43 39.34 47.15
CA ASP A 5 -84.26 38.45 48.32
C ASP A 5 -84.22 36.96 47.98
N LEU A 6 -84.58 36.56 46.76
CA LEU A 6 -84.48 35.15 46.33
C LEU A 6 -83.10 34.82 45.76
N VAL A 7 -82.41 35.81 45.15
CA VAL A 7 -81.05 35.64 44.64
C VAL A 7 -80.07 35.45 45.80
N ARG A 8 -80.28 36.14 46.93
CA ARG A 8 -79.35 36.08 48.08
C ARG A 8 -79.41 34.79 48.90
N LYS A 9 -80.45 33.96 48.74
CA LYS A 9 -80.56 32.65 49.44
C LYS A 9 -80.08 31.45 48.63
N ILE A 10 -79.94 31.58 47.31
CA ILE A 10 -79.40 30.51 46.45
C ILE A 10 -77.87 30.64 46.28
N THR A 11 -77.31 31.85 46.39
CA THR A 11 -75.85 32.04 46.30
C THR A 11 -75.08 31.52 47.52
N SER A 12 -75.70 31.35 48.70
CA SER A 12 -75.00 30.88 49.91
C SER A 12 -74.91 29.36 50.10
N TRP A 13 -75.54 28.54 49.24
CA TRP A 13 -75.38 27.07 49.28
C TRP A 13 -74.52 26.51 48.15
N MET A 14 -74.05 27.33 47.20
CA MET A 14 -73.04 26.92 46.20
C MET A 14 -71.60 27.35 46.54
N THR A 15 -71.39 28.21 47.55
CA THR A 15 -70.04 28.64 47.99
C THR A 15 -69.56 27.97 49.28
N LEU A 16 -70.22 26.91 49.75
CA LEU A 16 -69.79 26.10 50.90
C LEU A 16 -69.65 24.61 50.53
N GLY A 17 -69.09 24.35 49.34
CA GLY A 17 -68.80 23.02 48.81
C GLY A 17 -67.43 22.93 48.14
N VAL A 18 -66.50 23.80 48.50
CA VAL A 18 -65.08 23.72 48.11
C VAL A 18 -64.26 23.67 49.39
N PHE A 19 -64.29 22.52 50.05
CA PHE A 19 -63.31 22.15 51.06
C PHE A 19 -62.61 20.88 50.60
N ALA A 20 -61.30 21.01 50.37
CA ALA A 20 -60.30 19.95 50.33
C ALA A 20 -60.45 18.86 49.26
N VAL A 21 -60.16 19.21 48.01
CA VAL A 21 -59.23 18.38 47.23
C VAL A 21 -58.22 19.33 46.61
N GLN A 22 -57.16 19.65 47.35
CA GLN A 22 -55.92 20.00 46.66
C GLN A 22 -55.56 18.77 45.83
N PRO A 23 -55.27 18.87 44.52
CA PRO A 23 -54.40 17.86 43.93
C PRO A 23 -53.10 17.98 44.73
N THR A 24 -52.90 17.08 45.69
CA THR A 24 -51.54 16.77 46.11
C THR A 24 -50.85 16.40 44.81
N LEU A 25 -50.02 17.30 44.29
CA LEU A 25 -48.96 16.90 43.38
C LEU A 25 -48.21 15.82 44.15
N VAL A 26 -48.52 14.57 43.86
CA VAL A 26 -47.70 13.44 44.28
C VAL A 26 -46.44 13.59 43.45
N PHE A 27 -45.49 14.35 43.96
CA PHE A 27 -44.11 14.21 43.52
C PHE A 27 -43.75 12.76 43.86
N ALA A 28 -43.52 11.94 42.84
CA ALA A 28 -42.95 10.63 43.06
C ALA A 28 -41.60 10.84 43.73
N ALA A 29 -41.46 10.40 44.99
CA ALA A 29 -40.19 10.49 45.70
C ALA A 29 -39.12 9.65 44.97
N ASP A 30 -37.89 10.15 44.90
CA ASP A 30 -36.81 9.51 44.14
C ASP A 30 -36.39 8.16 44.75
N ILE A 31 -36.46 8.01 46.09
CA ILE A 31 -36.17 6.76 46.80
C ILE A 31 -37.36 6.38 47.68
N VAL A 32 -37.98 5.24 47.42
CA VAL A 32 -39.17 4.74 48.10
C VAL A 32 -38.97 3.25 48.41
N ALA A 33 -38.94 2.90 49.69
CA ALA A 33 -38.87 1.51 50.12
C ALA A 33 -40.12 0.72 49.67
N ASP A 34 -39.94 -0.52 49.26
CA ASP A 34 -41.06 -1.39 48.90
C ASP A 34 -41.85 -1.77 50.15
N ALA A 35 -43.08 -1.25 50.26
CA ALA A 35 -43.94 -1.52 51.40
C ALA A 35 -44.34 -3.00 51.52
N SER A 36 -44.31 -3.74 50.40
CA SER A 36 -44.62 -5.17 50.33
C SER A 36 -43.44 -6.09 50.69
N ALA A 37 -42.22 -5.54 50.78
CA ALA A 37 -41.04 -6.30 51.13
C ALA A 37 -41.08 -6.80 52.59
N PRO A 38 -40.49 -7.98 52.88
CA PRO A 38 -40.27 -8.44 54.25
C PRO A 38 -39.52 -7.40 55.08
N GLU A 39 -39.81 -7.30 56.38
CA GLU A 39 -39.19 -6.31 57.27
C GLU A 39 -37.65 -6.38 57.25
N ALA A 40 -37.09 -7.59 57.16
CA ALA A 40 -35.65 -7.82 57.06
C ALA A 40 -35.00 -7.30 55.76
N GLN A 41 -35.80 -6.92 54.76
CA GLN A 41 -35.36 -6.43 53.44
C GLN A 41 -35.91 -5.03 53.14
N ARG A 42 -36.62 -4.41 54.08
CA ARG A 42 -37.27 -3.11 53.90
C ARG A 42 -36.42 -2.02 54.57
N PRO A 43 -35.72 -1.17 53.81
CA PRO A 43 -34.96 -0.06 54.38
C PRO A 43 -35.90 1.03 54.92
N TYR A 44 -35.37 1.89 55.80
CA TYR A 44 -36.05 3.13 56.18
C TYR A 44 -35.40 4.31 55.46
N VAL A 45 -36.19 5.06 54.71
CA VAL A 45 -35.74 6.27 54.01
C VAL A 45 -36.13 7.48 54.83
N THR A 46 -35.13 8.27 55.20
CA THR A 46 -35.27 9.53 55.95
C THR A 46 -34.57 10.66 55.18
N GLU A 47 -34.60 11.88 55.70
CA GLU A 47 -33.79 12.98 55.17
C GLU A 47 -32.85 13.50 56.25
N THR A 48 -31.64 13.87 55.85
CA THR A 48 -30.69 14.59 56.72
C THR A 48 -31.16 16.03 56.95
N ALA A 49 -30.52 16.74 57.90
CA ALA A 49 -30.84 18.13 58.19
C ALA A 49 -30.67 19.08 56.97
N ASN A 50 -29.80 18.73 56.02
CA ASN A 50 -29.60 19.45 54.76
C ASN A 50 -30.42 18.89 53.58
N GLY A 51 -31.41 18.02 53.84
CA GLY A 51 -32.36 17.53 52.83
C GLY A 51 -31.81 16.44 51.90
N ILE A 52 -30.71 15.78 52.26
CA ILE A 52 -30.19 14.62 51.51
C ILE A 52 -30.96 13.36 51.92
N PRO A 53 -31.49 12.56 50.98
CA PRO A 53 -32.05 11.26 51.29
C PRO A 53 -31.04 10.37 52.03
N LEU A 54 -31.43 9.89 53.21
CA LEU A 54 -30.65 9.02 54.08
C LEU A 54 -31.37 7.68 54.20
N VAL A 55 -30.79 6.65 53.57
CA VAL A 55 -31.27 5.28 53.61
C VAL A 55 -30.62 4.55 54.78
N GLN A 56 -31.41 4.26 55.80
CA GLN A 56 -31.04 3.31 56.84
C GLN A 56 -31.19 1.90 56.24
N ILE A 57 -30.08 1.37 55.72
CA ILE A 57 -30.05 0.04 55.09
C ILE A 57 -30.54 -1.03 56.06
N ALA A 58 -31.12 -2.09 55.51
CA ALA A 58 -31.59 -3.25 56.27
C ALA A 58 -30.42 -3.97 56.95
N ARG A 59 -30.73 -4.75 57.99
CA ARG A 59 -29.74 -5.53 58.73
C ARG A 59 -29.02 -6.51 57.79
N PRO A 60 -27.67 -6.57 57.78
CA PRO A 60 -26.93 -7.55 57.01
C PRO A 60 -27.29 -8.99 57.41
N ASP A 61 -27.28 -9.89 56.44
CA ASP A 61 -27.42 -11.33 56.66
C ASP A 61 -26.14 -11.95 57.25
N GLY A 62 -26.13 -13.27 57.45
CA GLY A 62 -24.96 -13.99 57.99
C GLY A 62 -23.73 -13.99 57.07
N ASN A 63 -23.83 -13.41 55.87
CA ASN A 63 -22.75 -13.27 54.89
C ASN A 63 -22.38 -11.79 54.65
N ASP A 64 -22.74 -10.91 55.58
CA ASP A 64 -22.54 -9.46 55.55
C ASP A 64 -23.21 -8.76 54.35
N VAL A 65 -24.31 -9.32 53.82
CA VAL A 65 -25.07 -8.70 52.71
C VAL A 65 -26.34 -8.04 53.24
N SER A 66 -26.50 -6.75 52.99
CA SER A 66 -27.74 -6.01 53.23
C SER A 66 -28.55 -5.95 51.94
N VAL A 67 -29.71 -6.62 51.89
CA VAL A 67 -30.64 -6.56 50.75
C VAL A 67 -31.76 -5.59 51.05
N ASN A 68 -31.97 -4.63 50.16
CA ASN A 68 -32.91 -3.53 50.31
C ASN A 68 -33.84 -3.50 49.09
N HIS A 69 -35.15 -3.63 49.32
CA HIS A 69 -36.16 -3.60 48.26
C HIS A 69 -36.86 -2.24 48.18
N TYR A 70 -37.03 -1.78 46.94
CA TYR A 70 -37.58 -0.45 46.64
C TYR A 70 -38.71 -0.53 45.63
N GLU A 71 -39.73 0.31 45.83
CA GLU A 71 -40.68 0.65 44.77
C GLU A 71 -40.03 1.62 43.77
N ALA A 72 -39.17 2.54 44.24
CA ALA A 72 -38.38 3.42 43.39
C ALA A 72 -37.00 3.64 44.01
N PHE A 73 -35.94 3.56 43.19
CA PHE A 73 -34.60 3.93 43.61
C PHE A 73 -33.93 4.76 42.53
N SER A 74 -33.95 6.07 42.71
CA SER A 74 -33.31 7.08 41.87
C SER A 74 -32.51 8.01 42.79
N VAL A 75 -31.32 8.43 42.34
CA VAL A 75 -30.46 9.32 43.12
C VAL A 75 -30.68 10.74 42.59
N PRO A 76 -31.23 11.68 43.39
CA PRO A 76 -31.44 13.05 42.94
C PRO A 76 -30.11 13.78 42.73
N GLU A 77 -30.13 14.94 42.06
CA GLU A 77 -28.92 15.74 41.81
C GLU A 77 -28.15 16.11 43.09
N ARG A 78 -28.88 16.28 44.21
CA ARG A 78 -28.28 16.57 45.53
C ARG A 78 -27.55 15.36 46.15
N GLY A 79 -27.70 14.17 45.58
CA GLY A 79 -27.11 12.91 46.07
C GLY A 79 -28.00 12.17 47.07
N ALA A 80 -27.50 11.03 47.55
CA ALA A 80 -28.14 10.19 48.57
C ALA A 80 -27.08 9.45 49.40
N ILE A 81 -27.44 9.06 50.63
CA ILE A 81 -26.53 8.37 51.56
C ILE A 81 -27.11 7.00 51.94
N LEU A 82 -26.31 5.94 51.77
CA LEU A 82 -26.54 4.61 52.33
C LEU A 82 -25.85 4.54 53.71
N ASN A 83 -26.63 4.48 54.79
CA ASN A 83 -26.07 4.49 56.14
C ASN A 83 -25.57 3.10 56.56
N ASN A 84 -24.29 2.83 56.30
CA ASN A 84 -23.58 1.62 56.72
C ASN A 84 -22.75 1.82 57.99
N ALA A 85 -23.07 2.85 58.78
CA ALA A 85 -22.33 3.20 59.98
C ALA A 85 -23.00 2.61 61.23
N PHE A 86 -22.26 1.85 62.04
CA PHE A 86 -22.78 1.40 63.34
C PHE A 86 -22.81 2.53 64.39
N LEU A 87 -21.84 3.44 64.31
CA LEU A 87 -21.73 4.64 65.15
C LEU A 87 -21.87 5.90 64.28
N PHE A 88 -21.76 7.07 64.90
CA PHE A 88 -21.71 8.34 64.18
C PHE A 88 -20.64 8.31 63.06
N SER A 89 -21.00 8.82 61.89
CA SER A 89 -20.11 8.90 60.73
C SER A 89 -20.16 10.28 60.11
N ASN A 90 -19.00 10.77 59.67
CA ASN A 90 -18.90 12.01 58.92
C ASN A 90 -18.94 11.70 57.43
N THR A 91 -19.99 12.17 56.76
CA THR A 91 -20.25 12.01 55.33
C THR A 91 -19.83 13.27 54.56
N GLN A 92 -19.48 13.12 53.30
CA GLN A 92 -19.15 14.23 52.41
C GLN A 92 -20.40 15.00 51.99
N LEU A 93 -21.54 14.31 51.80
CA LEU A 93 -22.79 14.92 51.35
C LEU A 93 -23.58 15.62 52.45
N ALA A 94 -23.52 15.14 53.71
CA ALA A 94 -24.35 15.67 54.79
C ALA A 94 -23.61 16.00 56.10
N GLY A 95 -22.29 15.80 56.16
CA GLY A 95 -21.54 15.94 57.41
C GLY A 95 -21.86 14.79 58.38
N TYR A 96 -21.93 15.09 59.68
CA TYR A 96 -22.18 14.08 60.69
C TYR A 96 -23.61 13.55 60.66
N ILE A 97 -23.74 12.22 60.56
CA ILE A 97 -25.00 11.50 60.71
C ILE A 97 -24.91 10.52 61.88
N GLU A 98 -26.07 10.15 62.45
CA GLU A 98 -26.16 9.09 63.45
C GLU A 98 -25.95 7.70 62.84
N GLY A 99 -25.51 6.75 63.67
CA GLY A 99 -25.38 5.36 63.26
C GLY A 99 -26.73 4.74 62.90
N ASN A 100 -26.71 3.77 61.98
CA ASN A 100 -27.89 3.04 61.57
C ASN A 100 -28.31 2.02 62.66
N PRO A 101 -29.53 2.15 63.22
CA PRO A 101 -29.99 1.27 64.29
C PRO A 101 -30.11 -0.20 63.86
N ASN A 102 -30.18 -0.50 62.56
CA ASN A 102 -30.26 -1.86 62.03
C ASN A 102 -28.92 -2.63 62.11
N LEU A 103 -27.80 -1.94 62.38
CA LEU A 103 -26.44 -2.51 62.26
C LEU A 103 -25.85 -3.02 63.58
N SER A 104 -26.69 -3.38 64.56
CA SER A 104 -26.23 -3.98 65.82
C SER A 104 -25.45 -5.29 65.66
N GLY A 105 -25.59 -5.96 64.52
CA GLY A 105 -24.81 -7.14 64.13
C GLY A 105 -23.52 -6.85 63.35
N GLY A 106 -23.20 -5.59 63.09
CA GLY A 106 -22.08 -5.17 62.24
C GLY A 106 -22.50 -4.52 60.92
N PRO A 107 -21.58 -3.84 60.23
CA PRO A 107 -21.84 -3.20 58.94
C PRO A 107 -21.90 -4.22 57.79
N ALA A 108 -22.59 -3.86 56.70
CA ALA A 108 -22.61 -4.63 55.47
C ALA A 108 -21.27 -4.55 54.73
N ARG A 109 -20.87 -5.64 54.07
CA ARG A 109 -19.83 -5.66 53.04
C ARG A 109 -20.40 -5.44 51.64
N ILE A 110 -21.65 -5.85 51.42
CA ILE A 110 -22.39 -5.67 50.16
C ILE A 110 -23.76 -5.08 50.49
N ILE A 111 -24.11 -3.98 49.83
CA ILE A 111 -25.41 -3.31 49.94
C ILE A 111 -26.12 -3.47 48.60
N VAL A 112 -27.13 -4.32 48.56
CA VAL A 112 -27.98 -4.54 47.39
C VAL A 112 -29.18 -3.62 47.48
N ASN A 113 -29.40 -2.83 46.44
CA ASN A 113 -30.59 -2.00 46.25
C ASN A 113 -31.34 -2.51 45.02
N GLU A 114 -32.42 -3.26 45.23
CA GLU A 114 -33.20 -3.88 44.18
C GLU A 114 -34.56 -3.20 44.02
N VAL A 115 -34.86 -2.73 42.80
CA VAL A 115 -36.15 -2.13 42.46
C VAL A 115 -37.11 -3.23 42.03
N MET A 116 -38.25 -3.32 42.71
CA MET A 116 -39.26 -4.36 42.52
C MET A 116 -40.43 -3.93 41.62
N SER A 117 -40.55 -2.62 41.33
CA SER A 117 -41.56 -2.07 40.42
C SER A 117 -41.12 -2.13 38.96
N ASP A 118 -41.91 -1.55 38.05
CA ASP A 118 -41.61 -1.36 36.63
C ASP A 118 -40.85 -0.03 36.35
N ARG A 119 -40.52 0.74 37.39
CA ARG A 119 -39.86 2.04 37.25
C ARG A 119 -38.35 1.86 36.99
N PRO A 120 -37.75 2.58 36.03
CA PRO A 120 -36.30 2.61 35.87
C PRO A 120 -35.62 3.40 37.00
N SER A 121 -34.30 3.24 37.13
CA SER A 121 -33.48 4.01 38.06
C SER A 121 -32.79 5.17 37.35
N GLU A 122 -33.03 6.39 37.82
CA GLU A 122 -32.38 7.62 37.35
C GLU A 122 -31.34 8.07 38.38
N LEU A 123 -30.07 8.07 38.01
CA LEU A 123 -28.94 8.40 38.87
C LEU A 123 -28.35 9.74 38.44
N ARG A 124 -28.70 10.80 39.17
CA ARG A 124 -28.37 12.19 38.83
C ARG A 124 -27.38 12.88 39.76
N GLY A 125 -26.96 12.21 40.83
CA GLY A 125 -26.03 12.74 41.82
C GLY A 125 -25.17 11.64 42.47
N PHE A 126 -24.38 12.02 43.46
CA PHE A 126 -23.50 11.10 44.16
C PHE A 126 -24.25 10.21 45.16
N LEU A 127 -23.94 8.92 45.17
CA LEU A 127 -24.36 7.96 46.18
C LEU A 127 -23.20 7.68 47.13
N GLU A 128 -23.38 7.99 48.42
CA GLU A 128 -22.34 7.84 49.44
C GLU A 128 -22.65 6.71 50.41
N VAL A 129 -21.66 5.86 50.70
CA VAL A 129 -21.74 4.91 51.82
C VAL A 129 -21.19 5.57 53.07
N ALA A 130 -22.04 5.82 54.06
CA ALA A 130 -21.58 6.31 55.36
C ALA A 130 -20.99 5.18 56.21
N GLY A 131 -19.91 5.48 56.94
CA GLY A 131 -19.24 4.50 57.79
C GLY A 131 -18.34 3.55 57.01
N THR A 132 -18.54 2.24 57.21
CA THR A 132 -17.67 1.22 56.62
C THR A 132 -17.89 1.12 55.11
N LYS A 133 -16.80 1.22 54.34
CA LYS A 133 -16.78 1.03 52.88
C LYS A 133 -17.39 -0.32 52.50
N ALA A 134 -18.26 -0.33 51.49
CA ALA A 134 -18.96 -1.52 51.01
C ALA A 134 -19.05 -1.56 49.49
N ASP A 135 -19.36 -2.73 48.93
CA ASP A 135 -19.87 -2.83 47.56
C ASP A 135 -21.31 -2.33 47.52
N VAL A 136 -21.67 -1.57 46.50
CA VAL A 136 -23.02 -1.04 46.29
C VAL A 136 -23.55 -1.59 44.98
N ILE A 137 -24.65 -2.31 45.04
CA ILE A 137 -25.36 -2.83 43.86
C ILE A 137 -26.67 -2.07 43.72
N ILE A 138 -26.94 -1.55 42.52
CA ILE A 138 -28.24 -1.03 42.11
C ILE A 138 -28.76 -1.98 41.03
N ALA A 139 -29.75 -2.80 41.37
CA ALA A 139 -30.34 -3.81 40.50
C ALA A 139 -31.74 -3.36 40.07
N ASN A 140 -31.93 -3.10 38.78
CA ASN A 140 -33.22 -2.72 38.22
C ASN A 140 -33.38 -3.28 36.79
N PRO A 141 -34.22 -4.32 36.57
CA PRO A 141 -34.41 -4.91 35.25
C PRO A 141 -35.04 -3.94 34.23
N ASN A 142 -35.70 -2.87 34.68
CA ASN A 142 -36.33 -1.87 33.82
C ASN A 142 -35.33 -0.85 33.24
N GLY A 143 -34.08 -0.89 33.70
CA GLY A 143 -32.97 -0.10 33.16
C GLY A 143 -32.38 0.90 34.14
N ILE A 144 -31.15 1.32 33.82
CA ILE A 144 -30.34 2.27 34.58
C ILE A 144 -30.00 3.46 33.69
N TYR A 145 -30.23 4.68 34.17
CA TYR A 145 -29.88 5.92 33.49
C TYR A 145 -28.97 6.75 34.40
N ALA A 146 -27.74 7.00 33.98
CA ALA A 146 -26.78 7.83 34.70
C ALA A 146 -26.58 9.17 33.98
N ASP A 147 -26.82 10.26 34.70
CA ASP A 147 -26.67 11.63 34.22
C ASP A 147 -26.17 12.53 35.37
N GLY A 148 -24.86 12.48 35.62
CA GLY A 148 -24.24 13.10 36.80
C GLY A 148 -24.17 12.18 38.01
N ALA A 149 -24.28 10.86 37.78
CA ALA A 149 -24.11 9.86 38.82
C ALA A 149 -22.66 9.86 39.33
N GLY A 150 -22.49 9.56 40.61
CA GLY A 150 -21.17 9.29 41.17
C GLY A 150 -21.23 8.47 42.44
N PHE A 151 -20.08 8.01 42.91
CA PHE A 151 -19.99 7.14 44.09
C PHE A 151 -18.91 7.62 45.06
N LEU A 152 -19.21 7.58 46.35
CA LEU A 152 -18.29 7.96 47.43
C LEU A 152 -18.18 6.83 48.45
N ASN A 153 -16.96 6.62 48.97
CA ASN A 153 -16.65 5.59 49.96
C ASN A 153 -17.19 4.19 49.57
N THR A 154 -17.10 3.85 48.29
CA THR A 154 -17.61 2.59 47.72
C THR A 154 -16.45 1.72 47.26
N SER A 155 -16.52 0.42 47.51
CA SER A 155 -15.56 -0.56 46.97
C SER A 155 -15.86 -0.80 45.50
N ARG A 156 -16.90 -1.60 45.20
CA ARG A 156 -17.44 -1.75 43.84
C ARG A 156 -18.78 -1.06 43.71
N ALA A 157 -18.91 -0.18 42.73
CA ALA A 157 -20.17 0.43 42.33
C ALA A 157 -20.75 -0.38 41.16
N ILE A 158 -21.77 -1.18 41.41
CA ILE A 158 -22.35 -2.12 40.44
C ILE A 158 -23.72 -1.60 40.00
N LEU A 159 -23.83 -1.22 38.73
CA LEU A 159 -25.06 -0.83 38.05
C LEU A 159 -25.59 -2.01 37.23
N ALA A 160 -26.61 -2.70 37.74
CA ALA A 160 -27.16 -3.89 37.12
C ALA A 160 -28.55 -3.61 36.54
N ALA A 161 -28.67 -3.59 35.22
CA ALA A 161 -29.95 -3.56 34.53
C ALA A 161 -30.59 -4.97 34.50
N GLY A 162 -30.83 -5.53 35.69
CA GLY A 162 -31.33 -6.88 35.90
C GLY A 162 -31.81 -7.09 37.34
N ARG A 163 -32.09 -8.34 37.70
CA ARG A 163 -32.60 -8.73 39.03
C ARG A 163 -31.56 -9.50 39.82
N THR A 164 -31.75 -9.61 41.13
CA THR A 164 -30.92 -10.49 41.96
C THR A 164 -31.31 -11.96 41.82
N GLU A 165 -30.32 -12.84 41.90
CA GLU A 165 -30.52 -14.27 42.10
C GLU A 165 -30.35 -14.61 43.59
N ARG A 166 -31.15 -15.55 44.09
CA ARG A 166 -31.22 -15.90 45.51
C ARG A 166 -30.98 -17.39 45.73
N ASP A 167 -30.39 -17.73 46.88
CA ASP A 167 -30.24 -19.13 47.31
C ASP A 167 -31.54 -19.70 47.88
N ALA A 168 -31.52 -21.00 48.20
CA ALA A 168 -32.66 -21.70 48.81
C ALA A 168 -33.06 -21.13 50.19
N ALA A 169 -32.16 -20.43 50.87
CA ALA A 169 -32.41 -19.73 52.13
C ALA A 169 -32.85 -18.26 51.93
N GLY A 170 -32.95 -17.79 50.68
CA GLY A 170 -33.34 -16.44 50.30
C GLY A 170 -32.20 -15.41 50.33
N GLY A 171 -30.95 -15.82 50.53
CA GLY A 171 -29.76 -14.98 50.53
C GLY A 171 -29.30 -14.59 49.12
N TYR A 172 -28.57 -13.47 48.99
CA TYR A 172 -28.05 -12.98 47.71
C TYR A 172 -26.98 -13.92 47.13
N MET A 173 -27.20 -14.40 45.90
CA MET A 173 -26.26 -15.27 45.17
C MET A 173 -25.60 -14.61 43.96
N GLY A 174 -26.19 -13.54 43.42
CA GLY A 174 -25.72 -12.95 42.18
C GLY A 174 -26.76 -12.11 41.48
N LEU A 175 -26.55 -11.88 40.19
CA LEU A 175 -27.37 -11.05 39.33
C LEU A 175 -27.77 -11.83 38.08
N ARG A 176 -28.97 -11.56 37.59
CA ARG A 176 -29.48 -12.06 36.33
C ARG A 176 -29.85 -10.91 35.41
N ILE A 177 -29.16 -10.85 34.28
CA ILE A 177 -29.29 -9.84 33.24
C ILE A 177 -29.96 -10.48 32.03
N GLU A 178 -31.14 -9.98 31.68
CA GLU A 178 -31.92 -10.49 30.54
C GLU A 178 -32.12 -9.38 29.50
N ASP A 179 -32.96 -8.37 29.79
CA ASP A 179 -33.35 -7.36 28.79
C ASP A 179 -33.07 -5.91 29.17
N GLY A 180 -32.69 -5.65 30.41
CA GLY A 180 -32.43 -4.29 30.89
C GLY A 180 -31.26 -3.63 30.17
N ARG A 181 -31.35 -2.31 30.01
CA ARG A 181 -30.33 -1.47 29.36
C ARG A 181 -29.76 -0.45 30.32
N ALA A 182 -28.50 -0.08 30.11
CA ALA A 182 -27.87 1.01 30.84
C ALA A 182 -27.49 2.14 29.89
N HIS A 183 -27.74 3.39 30.30
CA HIS A 183 -27.41 4.58 29.52
C HIS A 183 -26.60 5.55 30.38
N ILE A 184 -25.44 5.97 29.87
CA ILE A 184 -24.62 7.05 30.44
C ILE A 184 -24.79 8.27 29.54
N THR A 185 -25.36 9.34 30.09
CA THR A 185 -25.81 10.51 29.32
C THR A 185 -25.50 11.81 30.07
N GLY A 186 -25.73 12.96 29.43
CA GLY A 186 -25.62 14.28 30.05
C GLY A 186 -24.28 14.53 30.75
N LYS A 187 -24.31 14.74 32.07
CA LYS A 187 -23.13 14.99 32.92
C LYS A 187 -22.25 13.76 33.15
N GLY A 188 -22.68 12.57 32.70
CA GLY A 188 -21.89 11.35 32.73
C GLY A 188 -21.91 10.57 34.04
N LEU A 189 -20.89 9.73 34.26
CA LEU A 189 -20.69 8.91 35.45
C LEU A 189 -19.28 9.16 36.03
N ASP A 190 -19.21 9.75 37.23
CA ASP A 190 -17.96 9.93 37.98
C ASP A 190 -17.83 8.90 39.10
N ALA A 191 -17.19 7.78 38.77
CA ALA A 191 -16.94 6.68 39.70
C ALA A 191 -15.48 6.66 40.22
N ARG A 192 -14.76 7.78 40.16
CA ARG A 192 -13.39 7.88 40.70
C ARG A 192 -13.33 7.73 42.22
N GLY A 193 -14.46 7.97 42.90
CA GLY A 193 -14.61 7.71 44.35
C GLY A 193 -14.88 6.25 44.72
N ALA A 194 -14.94 5.34 43.73
CA ALA A 194 -15.00 3.89 43.92
C ALA A 194 -13.72 3.20 43.39
N ASP A 195 -13.40 2.00 43.92
CA ASP A 195 -12.25 1.23 43.42
C ASP A 195 -12.55 0.66 42.02
N SER A 196 -13.82 0.30 41.77
CA SER A 196 -14.32 -0.20 40.49
C SER A 196 -15.76 0.26 40.23
N ALA A 197 -16.07 0.58 38.98
CA ALA A 197 -17.41 0.75 38.46
C ALA A 197 -17.74 -0.37 37.47
N GLU A 198 -18.79 -1.11 37.77
CA GLU A 198 -19.22 -2.27 37.00
C GLU A 198 -20.63 -2.02 36.45
N ILE A 199 -20.83 -2.19 35.14
CA ILE A 199 -22.14 -2.07 34.50
C ILE A 199 -22.50 -3.40 33.89
N TYR A 200 -23.63 -3.96 34.31
CA TYR A 200 -24.16 -5.23 33.85
C TYR A 200 -25.52 -5.00 33.22
N ALA A 201 -25.63 -5.17 31.90
CA ALA A 201 -26.87 -4.92 31.16
C ALA A 201 -26.91 -5.78 29.90
N ARG A 202 -28.08 -5.94 29.26
CA ARG A 202 -28.11 -6.57 27.94
C ARG A 202 -27.38 -5.70 26.90
N ALA A 203 -27.58 -4.39 26.98
CA ALA A 203 -26.85 -3.40 26.18
C ALA A 203 -26.53 -2.15 26.99
N VAL A 204 -25.39 -1.53 26.66
CA VAL A 204 -24.91 -0.29 27.29
C VAL A 204 -24.65 0.77 26.22
N ALA A 205 -25.23 1.95 26.40
CA ALA A 205 -24.93 3.13 25.60
C ALA A 205 -24.17 4.16 26.43
N VAL A 206 -22.99 4.57 25.97
CA VAL A 206 -22.15 5.57 26.62
C VAL A 206 -22.07 6.80 25.71
N ASN A 207 -22.93 7.78 25.99
CA ASN A 207 -23.09 9.01 25.21
C ASN A 207 -22.61 10.26 25.97
N ALA A 208 -21.87 10.05 27.05
CA ALA A 208 -21.23 11.07 27.89
C ALA A 208 -19.95 10.49 28.52
N GLY A 209 -19.28 11.26 29.38
CA GLY A 209 -18.06 10.82 30.06
C GLY A 209 -18.32 9.74 31.12
N LEU A 210 -17.48 8.70 31.14
CA LEU A 210 -17.35 7.73 32.24
C LEU A 210 -15.93 7.83 32.79
N TRP A 211 -15.80 8.19 34.07
CA TRP A 211 -14.50 8.28 34.76
C TRP A 211 -14.45 7.29 35.91
N ALA A 212 -13.45 6.40 35.95
CA ALA A 212 -13.34 5.39 36.99
C ALA A 212 -11.87 5.03 37.30
N ASN A 213 -11.60 4.37 38.43
CA ASN A 213 -10.31 3.72 38.63
C ASN A 213 -10.23 2.44 37.78
N HIS A 214 -11.24 1.58 37.88
CA HIS A 214 -11.49 0.45 36.99
C HIS A 214 -12.91 0.53 36.46
N ALA A 215 -13.08 0.60 35.13
CA ALA A 215 -14.39 0.48 34.49
C ALA A 215 -14.57 -0.92 33.92
N LYS A 216 -15.63 -1.62 34.31
CA LYS A 216 -16.01 -2.95 33.79
C LYS A 216 -17.41 -2.88 33.19
N ILE A 217 -17.56 -3.27 31.93
CA ILE A 217 -18.87 -3.41 31.28
C ILE A 217 -19.04 -4.87 30.87
N VAL A 218 -20.18 -5.47 31.23
CA VAL A 218 -20.59 -6.78 30.73
C VAL A 218 -21.94 -6.61 30.05
N ALA A 219 -21.95 -6.89 28.75
CA ALA A 219 -23.10 -6.79 27.88
C ALA A 219 -23.59 -8.19 27.44
N GLY A 220 -24.86 -8.28 27.08
CA GLY A 220 -25.56 -9.52 26.74
C GLY A 220 -26.33 -10.13 27.90
N GLN A 221 -26.95 -11.28 27.63
CA GLN A 221 -27.76 -12.01 28.59
C GLN A 221 -26.88 -12.90 29.45
N ASN A 222 -26.80 -12.61 30.74
CA ASN A 222 -25.83 -13.21 31.64
C ASN A 222 -26.41 -13.49 33.03
N SER A 223 -25.99 -14.59 33.65
CA SER A 223 -25.96 -14.73 35.11
C SER A 223 -24.56 -14.34 35.60
N ILE A 224 -24.50 -13.53 36.66
CA ILE A 224 -23.27 -13.06 37.29
C ILE A 224 -23.30 -13.54 38.74
N ALA A 225 -22.42 -14.45 39.11
CA ALA A 225 -22.34 -14.95 40.48
C ALA A 225 -21.80 -13.87 41.45
N LYS A 226 -21.99 -14.08 42.76
CA LYS A 226 -21.53 -13.18 43.83
C LYS A 226 -20.04 -12.83 43.76
N ASP A 227 -19.20 -13.75 43.26
CA ASP A 227 -17.76 -13.55 43.07
C ASP A 227 -17.41 -12.77 41.78
N GLY A 228 -18.40 -12.47 40.94
CA GLY A 228 -18.24 -11.76 39.66
C GLY A 228 -18.04 -12.67 38.45
N SER A 229 -18.12 -13.99 38.60
CA SER A 229 -18.08 -14.95 37.49
C SER A 229 -19.27 -14.78 36.56
N ILE A 230 -19.02 -14.74 35.25
CA ILE A 230 -20.02 -14.47 34.21
C ILE A 230 -20.37 -15.77 33.49
N SER A 231 -21.65 -16.09 33.40
CA SER A 231 -22.18 -17.23 32.64
C SER A 231 -23.25 -16.72 31.67
N PRO A 232 -23.06 -16.84 30.35
CA PRO A 232 -24.09 -16.49 29.38
C PRO A 232 -25.35 -17.33 29.61
N ILE A 233 -26.51 -16.73 29.47
CA ILE A 233 -27.81 -17.42 29.58
C ILE A 233 -28.63 -17.22 28.32
N THR A 234 -29.52 -18.16 28.03
CA THR A 234 -30.57 -17.97 27.02
C THR A 234 -31.79 -17.38 27.73
N SER A 235 -32.18 -16.15 27.38
CA SER A 235 -33.44 -15.61 27.90
C SER A 235 -34.65 -16.28 27.25
N GLU A 236 -35.71 -16.49 28.02
CA GLU A 236 -37.01 -16.98 27.53
C GLU A 236 -37.86 -15.84 26.91
N THR A 237 -37.37 -14.60 26.94
CA THR A 237 -38.06 -13.42 26.43
C THR A 237 -37.89 -13.27 24.91
N THR A 238 -38.96 -12.93 24.20
CA THR A 238 -39.00 -12.75 22.73
C THR A 238 -38.58 -11.34 22.28
N SER A 239 -37.85 -10.60 23.12
CA SER A 239 -37.51 -9.20 22.86
C SER A 239 -36.49 -9.09 21.71
N THR A 240 -36.69 -8.10 20.84
CA THR A 240 -35.79 -7.84 19.71
C THR A 240 -34.39 -7.51 20.20
N ALA A 241 -33.39 -8.24 19.71
CA ALA A 241 -31.99 -7.99 20.06
C ALA A 241 -31.58 -6.54 19.71
N PRO A 242 -30.73 -5.90 20.53
CA PRO A 242 -30.22 -4.57 20.22
C PRO A 242 -29.28 -4.61 19.01
N GLN A 243 -28.94 -3.46 18.45
CA GLN A 243 -28.00 -3.38 17.31
C GLN A 243 -26.55 -3.62 17.77
N TYR A 244 -26.19 -3.11 18.94
CA TYR A 244 -24.87 -3.24 19.56
C TYR A 244 -25.02 -3.62 21.04
N ALA A 245 -24.06 -4.39 21.53
CA ALA A 245 -23.93 -4.75 22.94
C ALA A 245 -23.39 -3.55 23.74
N ILE A 246 -22.44 -2.83 23.14
CA ILE A 246 -21.87 -1.60 23.68
C ILE A 246 -21.78 -0.58 22.54
N ASP A 247 -22.38 0.58 22.73
CA ASP A 247 -22.33 1.69 21.79
C ASP A 247 -21.71 2.91 22.50
N LEU A 248 -20.53 3.32 22.05
CA LEU A 248 -19.81 4.50 22.55
C LEU A 248 -19.88 5.59 21.49
N ALA A 249 -20.71 6.61 21.72
CA ALA A 249 -20.90 7.74 20.80
C ALA A 249 -19.70 8.70 20.78
N GLU A 250 -19.58 9.52 19.74
CA GLU A 250 -18.49 10.50 19.53
C GLU A 250 -18.35 11.51 20.68
N ILE A 251 -19.48 11.95 21.25
CA ILE A 251 -19.52 12.87 22.41
C ILE A 251 -19.20 12.13 23.73
N GLY A 252 -19.26 10.80 23.72
CA GLY A 252 -18.95 9.93 24.84
C GLY A 252 -17.46 9.61 24.93
N GLY A 253 -16.98 9.41 26.15
CA GLY A 253 -15.60 8.98 26.40
C GLY A 253 -15.49 8.18 27.68
N MET A 254 -14.63 7.16 27.68
CA MET A 254 -14.36 6.35 28.85
C MET A 254 -12.90 6.51 29.26
N TYR A 255 -12.69 6.92 30.51
CA TYR A 255 -11.39 7.28 31.05
C TYR A 255 -11.17 6.57 32.38
N ALA A 256 -10.23 5.63 32.42
CA ALA A 256 -9.93 4.91 33.66
C ALA A 256 -8.46 4.50 33.78
N ASN A 257 -8.05 3.95 34.92
CA ASN A 257 -6.74 3.27 34.98
C ASN A 257 -6.81 1.94 34.22
N ARG A 258 -7.91 1.20 34.41
CA ARG A 258 -8.19 -0.06 33.73
C ARG A 258 -9.59 -0.05 33.12
N ILE A 259 -9.72 -0.62 31.93
CA ILE A 259 -11.02 -0.81 31.27
C ILE A 259 -11.18 -2.27 30.88
N THR A 260 -12.34 -2.85 31.18
CA THR A 260 -12.71 -4.22 30.83
C THR A 260 -14.09 -4.22 30.19
N MET A 261 -14.23 -4.78 29.00
CA MET A 261 -15.50 -4.88 28.29
C MET A 261 -15.69 -6.33 27.84
N ILE A 262 -16.85 -6.90 28.15
CA ILE A 262 -17.18 -8.29 27.84
C ILE A 262 -18.55 -8.29 27.15
N GLY A 263 -18.63 -8.80 25.93
CA GLY A 263 -19.88 -9.00 25.20
C GLY A 263 -20.11 -10.47 24.95
N THR A 264 -21.12 -11.07 25.59
CA THR A 264 -21.32 -12.53 25.56
C THR A 264 -22.33 -13.01 24.51
N GLU A 265 -23.27 -12.14 24.11
CA GLU A 265 -24.33 -12.47 23.16
C GLU A 265 -23.76 -12.57 21.74
N LYS A 266 -23.85 -13.77 21.14
CA LYS A 266 -23.26 -14.06 19.83
C LYS A 266 -23.81 -13.13 18.74
N GLY A 267 -22.90 -12.48 18.00
CA GLY A 267 -23.22 -11.57 16.91
C GLY A 267 -23.52 -10.14 17.34
N LEU A 268 -23.62 -9.88 18.65
CA LEU A 268 -23.86 -8.56 19.20
C LEU A 268 -22.52 -7.84 19.37
N GLY A 269 -22.29 -6.81 18.56
CA GLY A 269 -20.99 -6.15 18.45
C GLY A 269 -20.80 -4.95 19.38
N VAL A 270 -19.61 -4.36 19.30
CA VAL A 270 -19.25 -3.08 19.92
C VAL A 270 -19.01 -2.04 18.83
N ASN A 271 -19.64 -0.88 18.99
CA ASN A 271 -19.43 0.29 18.13
C ASN A 271 -18.68 1.37 18.91
N LEU A 272 -17.43 1.63 18.55
CA LEU A 272 -16.57 2.63 19.16
C LEU A 272 -16.39 3.82 18.21
N THR A 273 -17.21 4.85 18.41
CA THR A 273 -17.07 6.14 17.70
C THR A 273 -16.39 7.21 18.57
N GLY A 274 -16.52 7.10 19.90
CA GLY A 274 -15.84 7.96 20.88
C GLY A 274 -14.44 7.48 21.30
N GLN A 275 -13.92 8.08 22.37
CA GLN A 275 -12.60 7.76 22.91
C GLN A 275 -12.68 6.83 24.13
N LEU A 276 -11.88 5.77 24.11
CA LEU A 276 -11.60 4.92 25.26
C LEU A 276 -10.12 5.07 25.61
N SER A 277 -9.83 5.51 26.83
CA SER A 277 -8.47 5.78 27.28
C SER A 277 -8.21 5.15 28.65
N ALA A 278 -7.21 4.27 28.70
CA ALA A 278 -6.71 3.72 29.95
C ALA A 278 -5.23 4.05 30.20
N THR A 279 -4.87 4.32 31.45
CA THR A 279 -3.46 4.57 31.83
C THR A 279 -2.67 3.30 32.14
N GLN A 280 -3.33 2.15 32.32
CA GLN A 280 -2.68 0.88 32.64
C GLN A 280 -3.04 -0.25 31.69
N ALA A 281 -4.34 -0.49 31.45
CA ALA A 281 -4.75 -1.59 30.59
C ALA A 281 -6.17 -1.45 30.03
N VAL A 282 -6.37 -1.96 28.81
CA VAL A 282 -7.69 -2.19 28.20
C VAL A 282 -7.82 -3.66 27.80
N SER A 283 -8.94 -4.28 28.18
CA SER A 283 -9.32 -5.62 27.75
C SER A 283 -10.72 -5.59 27.16
N LEU A 284 -10.87 -6.01 25.91
CA LEU A 284 -12.13 -6.12 25.19
C LEU A 284 -12.29 -7.57 24.70
N ASP A 285 -13.34 -8.24 25.15
CA ASP A 285 -13.66 -9.62 24.76
C ASP A 285 -15.11 -9.69 24.30
N VAL A 286 -15.34 -9.82 22.99
CA VAL A 286 -16.66 -9.69 22.37
C VAL A 286 -16.93 -10.88 21.47
N ASN A 287 -18.01 -11.60 21.75
CA ASN A 287 -18.54 -12.66 20.89
C ASN A 287 -19.34 -12.07 19.70
N GLY A 288 -18.73 -11.16 18.96
CA GLY A 288 -19.38 -10.33 17.94
C GLY A 288 -18.40 -9.38 17.27
N ASN A 289 -18.90 -8.38 16.54
CA ASN A 289 -18.03 -7.50 15.74
C ASN A 289 -17.55 -6.30 16.54
N LEU A 290 -16.35 -5.80 16.26
CA LEU A 290 -15.85 -4.52 16.75
C LEU A 290 -15.70 -3.55 15.57
N LYS A 291 -16.38 -2.41 15.64
CA LYS A 291 -16.15 -1.28 14.72
C LYS A 291 -15.45 -0.15 15.47
N THR A 292 -14.29 0.27 14.98
CA THR A 292 -13.49 1.34 15.59
C THR A 292 -13.33 2.49 14.59
N THR A 293 -14.08 3.56 14.82
CA THR A 293 -13.98 4.86 14.11
C THR A 293 -13.46 5.96 15.06
N GLY A 294 -13.62 5.76 16.36
CA GLY A 294 -12.97 6.53 17.41
C GLY A 294 -11.59 5.96 17.80
N SER A 295 -11.22 6.08 19.07
CA SER A 295 -9.90 5.65 19.56
C SER A 295 -10.00 4.67 20.72
N LEU A 296 -9.33 3.53 20.58
CA LEU A 296 -9.14 2.53 21.63
C LEU A 296 -7.69 2.61 22.12
N TYR A 297 -7.47 3.23 23.29
CA TYR A 297 -6.16 3.65 23.75
C TYR A 297 -5.81 3.11 25.15
N SER A 298 -4.60 2.58 25.29
CA SER A 298 -3.99 2.18 26.57
C SER A 298 -2.53 2.67 26.63
N ASP A 299 -2.12 3.36 27.69
CA ASP A 299 -0.69 3.65 27.94
C ASP A 299 0.11 2.36 28.26
N GLY A 300 -0.58 1.30 28.70
CA GLY A 300 0.01 0.00 29.00
C GLY A 300 -0.43 -1.07 28.02
N ASP A 301 -1.00 -2.16 28.53
CA ASP A 301 -1.38 -3.31 27.71
C ASP A 301 -2.78 -3.13 27.10
N LEU A 302 -2.96 -3.64 25.89
CA LEU A 302 -4.23 -3.71 25.18
C LEU A 302 -4.46 -5.15 24.74
N SER A 303 -5.62 -5.72 25.08
CA SER A 303 -6.08 -7.00 24.54
C SER A 303 -7.46 -6.84 23.93
N VAL A 304 -7.61 -7.28 22.67
CA VAL A 304 -8.85 -7.24 21.92
C VAL A 304 -9.16 -8.62 21.36
N HIS A 305 -10.34 -9.13 21.65
CA HIS A 305 -10.92 -10.29 21.02
C HIS A 305 -12.31 -9.94 20.45
N ALA A 306 -12.52 -10.24 19.16
CA ALA A 306 -13.80 -10.08 18.47
C ALA A 306 -13.93 -11.09 17.33
N ASP A 307 -15.12 -11.32 16.77
CA ASP A 307 -15.29 -12.13 15.56
C ASP A 307 -14.73 -11.39 14.33
N ARG A 308 -15.17 -10.14 14.13
CA ARG A 308 -14.71 -9.27 13.03
C ARG A 308 -14.32 -7.92 13.58
N ILE A 309 -13.15 -7.41 13.20
CA ILE A 309 -12.65 -6.09 13.58
C ILE A 309 -12.55 -5.24 12.33
N GLU A 310 -13.26 -4.12 12.30
CA GLU A 310 -13.09 -3.05 11.30
C GLU A 310 -12.51 -1.82 11.99
N ASN A 311 -11.27 -1.47 11.66
CA ASN A 311 -10.58 -0.30 12.18
C ASN A 311 -10.39 0.74 11.07
N THR A 312 -10.79 1.97 11.37
CA THR A 312 -10.65 3.15 10.50
C THR A 312 -10.01 4.34 11.22
N ASN A 313 -9.60 4.16 12.49
CA ASN A 313 -8.92 5.20 13.24
C ASN A 313 -7.83 4.63 14.16
N LEU A 314 -8.02 4.45 15.46
CA LEU A 314 -6.90 4.10 16.35
C LEU A 314 -7.19 2.92 17.28
N ILE A 315 -6.29 1.94 17.26
CA ILE A 315 -6.13 0.87 18.25
C ILE A 315 -4.69 0.93 18.76
N TYR A 316 -4.50 1.35 20.01
CA TYR A 316 -3.18 1.65 20.59
C TYR A 316 -2.97 0.97 21.94
N GLY A 317 -1.89 0.20 22.07
CA GLY A 317 -1.37 -0.29 23.35
C GLY A 317 0.08 0.12 23.54
N GLY A 318 0.36 1.06 24.44
CA GLY A 318 1.69 1.65 24.64
C GLY A 318 2.78 0.65 24.99
N LYS A 319 2.42 -0.51 25.54
CA LYS A 319 3.27 -1.69 25.67
C LYS A 319 2.86 -2.75 24.65
N ASN A 320 2.05 -3.72 25.07
CA ASN A 320 1.61 -4.81 24.20
C ASN A 320 0.23 -4.50 23.63
N ALA A 321 0.05 -4.65 22.32
CA ALA A 321 -1.26 -4.72 21.68
C ALA A 321 -1.49 -6.13 21.14
N SER A 322 -2.37 -6.90 21.80
CA SER A 322 -2.72 -8.27 21.41
C SER A 322 -4.13 -8.32 20.82
N ILE A 323 -4.25 -8.70 19.56
CA ILE A 323 -5.51 -8.74 18.81
C ILE A 323 -5.80 -10.17 18.36
N ARG A 324 -7.01 -10.65 18.65
CA ARG A 324 -7.54 -11.94 18.16
C ARG A 324 -8.86 -11.75 17.42
N ALA A 325 -8.92 -12.13 16.16
CA ALA A 325 -10.14 -12.06 15.37
C ALA A 325 -10.35 -13.28 14.46
N LYS A 326 -11.49 -13.38 13.79
CA LYS A 326 -11.60 -14.18 12.56
C LYS A 326 -11.23 -13.31 11.37
N GLU A 327 -11.83 -12.13 11.26
CA GLU A 327 -11.49 -11.16 10.21
C GLU A 327 -11.01 -9.85 10.84
N LEU A 328 -9.91 -9.31 10.32
CA LEU A 328 -9.41 -7.99 10.67
C LEU A 328 -9.27 -7.18 9.38
N THR A 329 -10.00 -6.07 9.29
CA THR A 329 -9.85 -5.07 8.24
C THR A 329 -9.37 -3.76 8.84
N ASN A 330 -8.21 -3.30 8.40
CA ASN A 330 -7.62 -2.01 8.76
C ASN A 330 -7.51 -1.16 7.49
N LYS A 331 -8.28 -0.07 7.40
CA LYS A 331 -8.42 0.70 6.16
C LYS A 331 -8.66 2.18 6.42
N SER A 332 -8.63 3.00 5.37
CA SER A 332 -9.05 4.42 5.40
C SER A 332 -8.39 5.23 6.54
N GLY A 333 -7.10 5.02 6.78
CA GLY A 333 -6.34 5.69 7.85
C GLY A 333 -6.37 4.99 9.20
N GLY A 334 -6.90 3.76 9.27
CA GLY A 334 -6.82 2.91 10.44
C GLY A 334 -5.38 2.64 10.87
N ARG A 335 -5.12 2.78 12.17
CA ARG A 335 -3.82 2.60 12.82
C ARG A 335 -3.95 1.58 13.93
N ILE A 336 -3.12 0.55 13.87
CA ILE A 336 -2.92 -0.44 14.94
C ILE A 336 -1.47 -0.34 15.39
N TYR A 337 -1.25 0.01 16.66
CA TYR A 337 0.09 0.32 17.15
C TYR A 337 0.35 -0.10 18.60
N GLY A 338 1.63 -0.37 18.90
CA GLY A 338 2.17 -0.58 20.24
C GLY A 338 3.68 -0.73 20.26
N ASP A 339 4.28 -0.99 21.43
CA ASP A 339 5.69 -1.37 21.50
C ASP A 339 5.91 -2.76 20.90
N THR A 340 5.06 -3.71 21.34
CA THR A 340 4.91 -5.02 20.72
C THR A 340 3.49 -5.18 20.24
N VAL A 341 3.31 -5.57 18.97
CA VAL A 341 1.99 -5.84 18.38
C VAL A 341 1.93 -7.30 17.98
N THR A 342 0.95 -8.03 18.51
CA THR A 342 0.68 -9.43 18.17
C THR A 342 -0.74 -9.57 17.64
N ILE A 343 -0.87 -9.99 16.39
CA ILE A 343 -2.17 -10.18 15.73
C ILE A 343 -2.32 -11.66 15.37
N ASN A 344 -3.46 -12.24 15.75
CA ASN A 344 -3.89 -13.57 15.32
C ASN A 344 -5.29 -13.45 14.72
N ALA A 345 -5.43 -13.71 13.43
CA ALA A 345 -6.72 -13.74 12.77
C ALA A 345 -6.87 -14.93 11.81
N GLU A 346 -8.05 -15.18 11.24
CA GLU A 346 -8.15 -16.09 10.10
C GLU A 346 -7.82 -15.34 8.80
N HIS A 347 -8.33 -14.11 8.64
CA HIS A 347 -8.09 -13.27 7.48
C HIS A 347 -7.74 -11.84 7.91
N ILE A 348 -6.65 -11.29 7.36
CA ILE A 348 -6.21 -9.91 7.59
C ILE A 348 -6.19 -9.17 6.27
N VAL A 349 -6.84 -8.00 6.25
CA VAL A 349 -6.81 -7.03 5.15
C VAL A 349 -6.33 -5.69 5.71
N ASN A 350 -5.18 -5.24 5.25
CA ASN A 350 -4.64 -3.92 5.50
C ASN A 350 -4.58 -3.18 4.15
N GLU A 351 -5.46 -2.20 3.95
CA GLU A 351 -5.69 -1.60 2.64
C GLU A 351 -5.89 -0.08 2.76
N THR A 352 -6.01 0.62 1.63
CA THR A 352 -6.42 2.03 1.63
C THR A 352 -7.91 2.15 1.38
N ASP A 353 -8.36 1.58 0.25
CA ASP A 353 -9.76 1.59 -0.17
C ASP A 353 -10.01 0.47 -1.19
N ALA A 354 -10.73 -0.58 -0.77
CA ALA A 354 -11.03 -1.72 -1.62
C ALA A 354 -11.70 -1.37 -2.97
N ALA A 355 -12.54 -0.33 -3.02
CA ALA A 355 -13.27 0.02 -4.23
C ALA A 355 -12.36 0.72 -5.26
N LEU A 356 -11.50 1.63 -4.80
CA LEU A 356 -10.49 2.28 -5.64
C LEU A 356 -9.46 1.28 -6.14
N GLU A 357 -9.00 0.36 -5.30
CA GLU A 357 -8.04 -0.68 -5.66
C GLU A 357 -8.61 -1.65 -6.70
N ALA A 358 -9.87 -2.09 -6.55
CA ALA A 358 -10.55 -2.92 -7.54
C ALA A 358 -10.75 -2.20 -8.89
N ARG A 359 -11.07 -0.91 -8.85
CA ARG A 359 -11.18 -0.07 -10.05
C ARG A 359 -9.82 0.11 -10.72
N LEU A 360 -8.75 0.36 -9.97
CA LEU A 360 -7.39 0.45 -10.48
C LEU A 360 -6.98 -0.83 -11.20
N ALA A 361 -7.18 -1.99 -10.58
CA ALA A 361 -6.86 -3.29 -11.19
C ALA A 361 -7.59 -3.50 -12.53
N THR A 362 -8.87 -3.09 -12.61
CA THR A 362 -9.67 -3.18 -13.83
C THR A 362 -9.12 -2.29 -14.96
N GLU A 363 -8.80 -1.04 -14.64
CA GLU A 363 -8.31 -0.08 -15.63
C GLU A 363 -6.86 -0.36 -16.07
N VAL A 364 -6.03 -0.91 -15.17
CA VAL A 364 -4.69 -1.43 -15.50
C VAL A 364 -4.79 -2.65 -16.42
N HIS A 365 -5.74 -3.56 -16.17
CA HIS A 365 -5.98 -4.67 -17.10
C HIS A 365 -6.35 -4.18 -18.49
N THR A 366 -7.22 -3.15 -18.58
CA THR A 366 -7.58 -2.52 -19.86
C THR A 366 -6.37 -1.85 -20.51
N LEU A 367 -5.52 -1.17 -19.74
CA LEU A 367 -4.27 -0.57 -20.22
C LEU A 367 -3.31 -1.62 -20.80
N SER A 368 -3.19 -2.78 -20.16
CA SER A 368 -2.40 -3.92 -20.67
C SER A 368 -2.97 -4.47 -21.97
N GLN A 369 -4.29 -4.51 -22.15
CA GLN A 369 -4.87 -4.86 -23.46
C GLN A 369 -4.54 -3.81 -24.53
N ARG A 370 -4.51 -2.52 -24.19
CA ARG A 370 -4.05 -1.47 -25.11
C ARG A 370 -2.57 -1.62 -25.47
N ALA A 371 -1.71 -2.07 -24.55
CA ALA A 371 -0.31 -2.36 -24.86
C ALA A 371 -0.20 -3.47 -25.91
N ILE A 372 -1.03 -4.51 -25.81
CA ILE A 372 -1.10 -5.60 -26.81
C ILE A 372 -1.55 -5.06 -28.18
N GLU A 373 -2.50 -4.12 -28.21
CA GLU A 373 -2.92 -3.46 -29.46
C GLU A 373 -1.80 -2.63 -30.09
N VAL A 374 -1.02 -1.91 -29.28
CA VAL A 374 0.17 -1.17 -29.73
C VAL A 374 1.21 -2.13 -30.30
N GLU A 375 1.47 -3.25 -29.62
CA GLU A 375 2.39 -4.27 -30.09
C GLU A 375 1.91 -4.91 -31.41
N ALA A 376 0.61 -5.21 -31.52
CA ALA A 376 0.01 -5.70 -32.76
C ALA A 376 0.11 -4.68 -33.91
N ALA A 377 0.01 -3.38 -33.62
CA ALA A 377 0.20 -2.32 -34.61
C ALA A 377 1.66 -2.27 -35.12
N HIS A 378 2.64 -2.55 -34.25
CA HIS A 378 4.05 -2.65 -34.64
C HIS A 378 4.34 -3.88 -35.53
N GLN A 379 3.61 -4.99 -35.35
CA GLN A 379 3.79 -6.22 -36.13
C GLN A 379 2.98 -6.23 -37.44
N ASN A 380 1.82 -5.58 -37.47
CA ASN A 380 0.94 -5.61 -38.62
C ASN A 380 1.37 -4.58 -39.66
N ILE A 381 1.94 -5.05 -40.77
CA ILE A 381 2.34 -4.20 -41.89
C ILE A 381 1.62 -4.69 -43.15
N PRO A 382 0.50 -4.06 -43.54
CA PRO A 382 -0.31 -4.54 -44.66
C PRO A 382 0.44 -4.35 -45.98
N ALA A 383 0.39 -5.36 -46.84
CA ALA A 383 0.96 -5.29 -48.18
C ALA A 383 0.21 -4.25 -49.04
N GLN A 384 0.94 -3.27 -49.57
CA GLN A 384 0.39 -2.19 -50.40
C GLN A 384 1.11 -2.13 -51.75
N ASN A 385 0.74 -3.03 -52.67
CA ASN A 385 1.26 -2.99 -54.03
C ASN A 385 0.82 -1.71 -54.74
N GLY A 386 1.74 -1.07 -55.46
CA GLY A 386 1.54 0.20 -56.16
C GLY A 386 1.73 1.46 -55.31
N ALA A 387 1.94 1.34 -54.00
CA ALA A 387 2.25 2.48 -53.13
C ALA A 387 3.76 2.79 -53.09
N SER A 388 4.13 4.05 -52.86
CA SER A 388 5.52 4.46 -52.60
C SER A 388 5.95 4.07 -51.18
N LEU A 389 7.26 3.86 -50.96
CA LEU A 389 7.80 3.60 -49.63
C LEU A 389 7.37 4.65 -48.60
N SER A 390 7.37 5.94 -48.98
CA SER A 390 6.96 7.05 -48.11
C SER A 390 5.50 6.96 -47.67
N SER A 391 4.60 6.54 -48.56
CA SER A 391 3.18 6.33 -48.24
C SER A 391 3.00 5.15 -47.29
N ILE A 392 3.73 4.05 -47.53
CA ILE A 392 3.69 2.86 -46.69
C ILE A 392 4.20 3.19 -45.28
N LEU A 393 5.36 3.84 -45.17
CA LEU A 393 5.94 4.28 -43.89
C LEU A 393 4.98 5.22 -43.13
N SER A 394 4.37 6.17 -43.82
CA SER A 394 3.39 7.10 -43.20
C SER A 394 2.16 6.35 -42.68
N SER A 395 1.63 5.40 -43.46
CA SER A 395 0.48 4.59 -43.04
C SER A 395 0.81 3.67 -41.86
N TYR A 396 2.03 3.11 -41.82
CA TYR A 396 2.52 2.28 -40.72
C TYR A 396 2.62 3.11 -39.43
N ARG A 397 3.27 4.28 -39.49
CA ARG A 397 3.40 5.20 -38.34
C ARG A 397 2.06 5.74 -37.86
N ALA A 398 1.14 6.06 -38.78
CA ALA A 398 -0.19 6.55 -38.41
C ALA A 398 -1.01 5.51 -37.64
N ARG A 399 -0.92 4.23 -38.02
CA ARG A 399 -1.59 3.13 -37.31
C ARG A 399 -1.02 2.89 -35.92
N ILE A 400 0.30 2.93 -35.78
CA ILE A 400 0.96 2.88 -34.47
C ILE A 400 0.50 4.05 -33.61
N GLY A 401 0.55 5.28 -34.13
CA GLY A 401 0.12 6.48 -33.41
C GLY A 401 -1.35 6.44 -32.98
N GLN A 402 -2.24 5.80 -33.76
CA GLN A 402 -3.64 5.59 -33.36
C GLN A 402 -3.75 4.64 -32.16
N ALA A 403 -3.03 3.53 -32.17
CA ALA A 403 -2.99 2.58 -31.05
C ALA A 403 -2.36 3.22 -29.80
N GLU A 404 -1.26 3.96 -29.97
CA GLU A 404 -0.61 4.72 -28.89
C GLU A 404 -1.55 5.78 -28.30
N SER A 405 -2.33 6.48 -29.13
CA SER A 405 -3.30 7.48 -28.64
C SER A 405 -4.41 6.85 -27.79
N ALA A 406 -4.87 5.66 -28.17
CA ALA A 406 -5.85 4.91 -27.39
C ALA A 406 -5.26 4.42 -26.05
N TYR A 407 -4.01 3.95 -26.08
CA TYR A 407 -3.25 3.64 -24.87
C TYR A 407 -3.12 4.85 -23.95
N ASP A 408 -2.68 5.99 -24.48
CA ASP A 408 -2.43 7.22 -23.69
C ASP A 408 -3.72 7.78 -23.07
N ALA A 409 -4.86 7.58 -23.75
CA ALA A 409 -6.16 7.91 -23.18
C ALA A 409 -6.51 7.04 -21.97
N GLN A 410 -6.24 5.73 -22.07
CA GLN A 410 -6.44 4.79 -20.97
C GLN A 410 -5.45 5.04 -19.82
N GLN A 411 -4.20 5.38 -20.14
CA GLN A 411 -3.17 5.68 -19.15
C GLN A 411 -3.58 6.86 -18.26
N ARG A 412 -4.16 7.93 -18.84
CA ARG A 412 -4.70 9.05 -18.06
C ARG A 412 -5.79 8.65 -17.06
N VAL A 413 -6.58 7.62 -17.36
CA VAL A 413 -7.57 7.08 -16.42
C VAL A 413 -6.88 6.36 -15.26
N VAL A 414 -5.88 5.52 -15.55
CA VAL A 414 -5.08 4.81 -14.56
C VAL A 414 -4.34 5.80 -13.64
N ASP A 415 -3.68 6.80 -14.22
CA ASP A 415 -2.95 7.81 -13.46
C ASP A 415 -3.88 8.59 -12.52
N GLY A 416 -5.07 9.00 -13.00
CA GLY A 416 -6.06 9.68 -12.17
C GLY A 416 -6.55 8.83 -10.99
N ILE A 417 -6.69 7.51 -11.16
CA ILE A 417 -7.06 6.61 -10.05
C ILE A 417 -5.91 6.44 -9.06
N LYS A 418 -4.66 6.38 -9.54
CA LYS A 418 -3.48 6.29 -8.65
C LYS A 418 -3.31 7.56 -7.82
N ASP A 419 -3.56 8.72 -8.42
CA ASP A 419 -3.56 10.00 -7.71
C ASP A 419 -4.66 10.03 -6.64
N GLU A 420 -5.88 9.57 -6.99
CA GLU A 420 -7.00 9.42 -6.05
C GLU A 420 -6.62 8.47 -4.90
N LEU A 421 -6.08 7.29 -5.19
CA LEU A 421 -5.64 6.31 -4.19
C LEU A 421 -4.55 6.88 -3.26
N SER A 422 -3.58 7.61 -3.81
CA SER A 422 -2.48 8.20 -3.03
C SER A 422 -2.93 9.36 -2.13
N ALA A 423 -4.07 9.99 -2.44
CA ALA A 423 -4.68 11.02 -1.60
C ALA A 423 -5.50 10.43 -0.44
N HIS A 424 -5.87 9.15 -0.50
CA HIS A 424 -6.61 8.48 0.58
C HIS A 424 -5.64 7.96 1.64
N PRO A 425 -5.96 8.11 2.94
CA PRO A 425 -5.11 7.60 4.00
C PRO A 425 -5.13 6.07 4.03
N ALA A 426 -3.94 5.47 4.02
CA ALA A 426 -3.77 4.02 4.02
C ALA A 426 -3.86 3.41 5.43
N GLY A 427 -4.22 2.13 5.49
CA GLY A 427 -4.11 1.34 6.72
C GLY A 427 -2.65 1.14 7.15
N VAL A 428 -2.38 1.36 8.44
CA VAL A 428 -1.07 1.10 9.05
C VAL A 428 -1.19 0.15 10.25
N ILE A 429 -0.39 -0.92 10.21
CA ILE A 429 -0.15 -1.80 11.36
C ILE A 429 1.34 -1.72 11.67
N ALA A 430 1.67 -1.17 12.84
CA ALA A 430 3.06 -0.88 13.18
C ALA A 430 3.40 -1.26 14.62
N ALA A 431 4.67 -1.59 14.87
CA ALA A 431 5.20 -1.75 16.22
C ALA A 431 6.48 -0.94 16.41
N HIS A 432 6.70 -0.42 17.61
CA HIS A 432 7.96 0.24 17.96
C HIS A 432 9.13 -0.74 17.99
N SER A 433 8.92 -1.93 18.55
CA SER A 433 9.94 -2.95 18.74
C SER A 433 9.65 -4.20 17.91
N GLN A 434 8.52 -4.89 18.14
CA GLN A 434 8.26 -6.20 17.54
C GLN A 434 6.84 -6.25 16.94
N LEU A 435 6.74 -6.67 15.68
CA LEU A 435 5.46 -6.94 15.03
C LEU A 435 5.35 -8.42 14.68
N ASP A 436 4.39 -9.11 15.28
CA ASP A 436 4.08 -10.51 15.00
C ASP A 436 2.65 -10.65 14.45
N VAL A 437 2.52 -11.11 13.22
CA VAL A 437 1.23 -11.24 12.52
C VAL A 437 1.04 -12.69 12.09
N SER A 438 -0.07 -13.29 12.52
CA SER A 438 -0.44 -14.66 12.17
C SER A 438 -1.86 -14.73 11.60
N ALA A 439 -2.02 -15.37 10.43
CA ALA A 439 -3.34 -15.63 9.86
C ALA A 439 -3.43 -16.86 8.93
N ASN A 440 -4.58 -17.12 8.31
CA ASN A 440 -4.65 -18.00 7.14
C ASN A 440 -4.21 -17.22 5.90
N THR A 441 -4.81 -16.05 5.66
CA THR A 441 -4.43 -15.14 4.56
C THR A 441 -4.13 -13.73 5.07
N ILE A 442 -3.13 -13.08 4.50
CA ILE A 442 -2.77 -11.68 4.79
C ILE A 442 -2.72 -10.91 3.47
N GLN A 443 -3.49 -9.84 3.37
CA GLN A 443 -3.47 -8.90 2.24
C GLN A 443 -3.04 -7.53 2.73
N ASN A 444 -1.95 -7.01 2.16
CA ASN A 444 -1.45 -5.66 2.38
C ASN A 444 -1.43 -4.95 1.02
N THR A 445 -2.30 -3.96 0.81
CA THR A 445 -2.56 -3.42 -0.54
C THR A 445 -2.70 -1.90 -0.57
N GLY A 446 -2.50 -1.32 -1.75
CA GLY A 446 -2.85 0.07 -2.05
C GLY A 446 -2.15 1.13 -1.20
N ASN A 447 -0.83 1.09 -1.04
CA ASN A 447 -0.02 1.94 -0.15
C ASN A 447 -0.12 1.64 1.35
N ALA A 448 -0.81 0.58 1.77
CA ALA A 448 -0.85 0.17 3.17
C ALA A 448 0.53 -0.26 3.70
N LEU A 449 0.73 -0.14 5.01
CA LEU A 449 2.01 -0.36 5.67
C LEU A 449 1.91 -1.38 6.81
N LEU A 450 2.76 -2.42 6.74
CA LEU A 450 3.18 -3.23 7.88
C LEU A 450 4.59 -2.83 8.29
N TYR A 451 4.79 -2.41 9.54
CA TYR A 451 6.06 -1.85 9.98
C TYR A 451 6.54 -2.34 11.35
N SER A 452 7.84 -2.58 11.50
CA SER A 452 8.48 -2.77 12.81
C SER A 452 9.75 -1.93 12.97
N GLY A 453 9.91 -1.30 14.14
CA GLY A 453 11.16 -0.64 14.51
C GLY A 453 12.29 -1.58 14.93
N LYS A 454 12.03 -2.90 15.08
CA LYS A 454 13.07 -3.95 15.07
C LYS A 454 12.62 -5.06 14.14
N ASP A 455 12.27 -6.24 14.66
CA ASP A 455 11.98 -7.41 13.84
C ASP A 455 10.48 -7.52 13.54
N LEU A 456 10.17 -8.09 12.38
CA LEU A 456 8.81 -8.31 11.89
C LEU A 456 8.68 -9.79 11.50
N SER A 457 7.70 -10.48 12.10
CA SER A 457 7.35 -11.86 11.76
C SER A 457 5.95 -11.96 11.19
N ILE A 458 5.81 -12.58 10.03
CA ILE A 458 4.54 -12.91 9.39
C ILE A 458 4.43 -14.43 9.25
N THR A 459 3.32 -15.01 9.70
CA THR A 459 2.99 -16.42 9.50
C THR A 459 1.59 -16.54 8.90
N ALA A 460 1.48 -17.01 7.66
CA ALA A 460 0.20 -17.30 7.01
C ALA A 460 0.08 -18.79 6.68
N LYS A 461 -1.10 -19.39 6.91
CA LYS A 461 -1.33 -20.80 6.56
C LYS A 461 -1.55 -21.02 5.06
N GLU A 462 -1.94 -19.98 4.33
CA GLU A 462 -2.30 -20.05 2.91
C GLU A 462 -1.44 -19.09 2.09
N SER A 463 -1.58 -17.77 2.32
CA SER A 463 -0.85 -16.77 1.52
C SER A 463 -0.58 -15.44 2.22
N VAL A 464 0.49 -14.79 1.78
CA VAL A 464 0.79 -13.39 2.05
C VAL A 464 0.84 -12.66 0.72
N LYS A 465 -0.03 -11.66 0.55
CA LYS A 465 -0.08 -10.80 -0.62
C LYS A 465 0.28 -9.37 -0.25
N ASN A 466 1.31 -8.84 -0.88
CA ASN A 466 1.74 -7.45 -0.82
C ASN A 466 1.62 -6.84 -2.22
N SER A 467 0.66 -5.93 -2.44
CA SER A 467 0.33 -5.41 -3.77
C SER A 467 0.31 -3.88 -3.78
N GLY A 468 1.31 -3.27 -4.42
CA GLY A 468 1.51 -1.81 -4.38
C GLY A 468 1.59 -1.23 -2.96
N ALA A 469 2.07 -2.02 -2.01
CA ALA A 469 2.08 -1.71 -0.57
C ALA A 469 3.44 -2.07 0.05
N ARG A 470 3.61 -1.82 1.35
CA ARG A 470 4.91 -1.88 2.02
C ARG A 470 4.91 -2.81 3.24
N ILE A 471 5.92 -3.67 3.32
CA ILE A 471 6.27 -4.47 4.50
C ILE A 471 7.71 -4.13 4.86
N GLU A 472 7.91 -3.48 5.99
CA GLU A 472 9.21 -2.89 6.35
C GLU A 472 9.61 -3.16 7.80
N ALA A 473 10.89 -3.39 8.02
CA ALA A 473 11.46 -3.54 9.35
C ALA A 473 12.84 -2.88 9.43
N GLN A 474 13.15 -2.20 10.53
CA GLN A 474 14.52 -1.72 10.78
C GLN A 474 15.47 -2.86 11.17
N GLY A 475 14.94 -3.93 11.75
CA GLY A 475 15.63 -5.19 12.01
C GLY A 475 15.43 -6.18 10.87
N SER A 476 15.11 -7.42 11.22
CA SER A 476 14.90 -8.52 10.27
C SER A 476 13.42 -8.75 9.96
N ILE A 477 13.13 -9.23 8.75
CA ILE A 477 11.81 -9.72 8.34
C ILE A 477 11.87 -11.24 8.20
N ALA A 478 10.90 -11.94 8.79
CA ALA A 478 10.66 -13.36 8.53
C ALA A 478 9.21 -13.57 8.07
N ILE A 479 9.00 -14.07 6.85
CA ILE A 479 7.68 -14.39 6.29
C ILE A 479 7.59 -15.89 6.06
N THR A 480 6.61 -16.54 6.67
CA THR A 480 6.32 -17.97 6.50
C THR A 480 4.92 -18.15 5.94
N ALA A 481 4.80 -18.60 4.69
CA ALA A 481 3.53 -18.90 4.04
C ALA A 481 3.74 -19.79 2.82
N PRO A 482 2.82 -20.70 2.46
CA PRO A 482 2.94 -21.48 1.22
C PRO A 482 3.16 -20.62 -0.03
N HIS A 483 2.45 -19.49 -0.13
CA HIS A 483 2.53 -18.55 -1.24
C HIS A 483 2.79 -17.13 -0.73
N ILE A 484 3.86 -16.50 -1.24
CA ILE A 484 4.23 -15.12 -0.94
C ILE A 484 4.23 -14.34 -2.26
N GLU A 485 3.30 -13.39 -2.41
CA GLU A 485 3.15 -12.55 -3.59
C GLU A 485 3.57 -11.12 -3.26
N ASN A 486 4.62 -10.63 -3.92
CA ASN A 486 5.04 -9.22 -3.88
C ASN A 486 4.90 -8.64 -5.28
N GLU A 487 3.84 -7.87 -5.52
CA GLU A 487 3.43 -7.49 -6.87
C GLU A 487 3.19 -5.98 -7.05
N ASN A 488 3.44 -5.52 -8.26
CA ASN A 488 3.19 -4.17 -8.67
C ASN A 488 1.73 -4.02 -9.09
N ALA A 489 0.96 -3.30 -8.30
CA ALA A 489 -0.49 -3.18 -8.46
C ALA A 489 -0.92 -2.44 -9.74
N ALA A 490 0.00 -1.70 -10.38
CA ALA A 490 -0.33 -0.87 -11.53
C ALA A 490 0.78 -0.83 -12.60
N PHE A 491 1.46 -1.96 -12.83
CA PHE A 491 2.49 -2.04 -13.86
C PHE A 491 1.90 -1.99 -15.27
N ALA A 492 2.44 -1.11 -16.11
CA ALA A 492 2.22 -1.12 -17.54
C ALA A 492 3.45 -0.58 -18.28
N ALA A 493 3.69 -1.13 -19.48
CA ALA A 493 4.71 -0.66 -20.40
C ALA A 493 4.12 -0.52 -21.80
N LYS A 494 4.70 0.38 -22.60
CA LYS A 494 4.29 0.65 -23.99
C LYS A 494 5.50 0.70 -24.91
N ARG A 495 5.40 0.03 -26.06
CA ARG A 495 6.36 0.17 -27.16
C ARG A 495 6.12 1.46 -27.94
N THR A 496 7.15 2.26 -28.15
CA THR A 496 7.10 3.51 -28.90
C THR A 496 8.21 3.55 -29.96
N ILE A 497 7.94 4.18 -31.10
CA ILE A 497 8.96 4.40 -32.14
C ILE A 497 10.04 5.35 -31.62
N THR A 498 11.29 4.90 -31.60
CA THR A 498 12.45 5.70 -31.20
C THR A 498 13.07 6.43 -32.38
N SER A 499 13.11 5.80 -33.56
CA SER A 499 13.55 6.45 -34.80
C SER A 499 13.01 5.75 -36.04
N ALA A 500 12.93 6.49 -37.15
CA ALA A 500 12.54 5.94 -38.45
C ALA A 500 13.32 6.65 -39.56
N ALA A 501 14.01 5.88 -40.41
CA ALA A 501 14.88 6.41 -41.45
C ALA A 501 14.72 5.63 -42.77
N VAL A 502 14.72 6.35 -43.89
CA VAL A 502 14.79 5.76 -45.23
C VAL A 502 16.26 5.46 -45.53
N ASN A 503 16.55 4.24 -45.95
CA ASN A 503 17.88 3.82 -46.33
C ASN A 503 18.20 4.28 -47.76
N PRO A 504 19.49 4.47 -48.11
CA PRO A 504 19.89 4.74 -49.49
C PRO A 504 19.37 3.68 -50.45
N THR A 505 18.81 4.11 -51.58
CA THR A 505 18.30 3.23 -52.63
C THR A 505 19.38 2.29 -53.15
N LYS A 506 19.01 1.03 -53.36
CA LYS A 506 19.85 0.03 -54.03
C LYS A 506 19.26 -0.35 -55.37
N ILE A 507 20.11 -0.70 -56.33
CA ILE A 507 19.72 -1.23 -57.63
C ILE A 507 20.21 -2.67 -57.72
N ARG A 508 19.28 -3.61 -57.93
CA ARG A 508 19.59 -5.00 -58.28
C ARG A 508 19.64 -5.16 -59.79
N ILE A 509 20.70 -5.82 -60.27
CA ILE A 509 20.87 -6.10 -61.70
C ILE A 509 20.14 -7.39 -62.05
N ASP A 510 19.12 -7.31 -62.90
CA ASP A 510 18.33 -8.46 -63.34
C ASP A 510 18.66 -8.91 -64.78
N GLU A 511 19.61 -8.22 -65.42
CA GLU A 511 20.03 -8.48 -66.79
C GLU A 511 20.67 -9.87 -66.93
N SER A 512 20.08 -10.71 -67.78
CA SER A 512 20.58 -12.06 -68.04
C SER A 512 21.95 -12.01 -68.70
N GLY A 513 22.91 -12.75 -68.14
CA GLY A 513 24.28 -12.80 -68.65
C GLY A 513 25.20 -11.66 -68.18
N HIS A 514 24.71 -10.77 -67.30
CA HIS A 514 25.56 -9.80 -66.60
C HIS A 514 26.40 -10.50 -65.52
N ILE A 515 27.67 -10.12 -65.35
CA ILE A 515 28.60 -10.76 -64.37
C ILE A 515 28.22 -10.51 -62.90
N GLU A 516 27.26 -9.63 -62.69
CA GLU A 516 26.70 -9.22 -61.40
C GLU A 516 25.19 -9.43 -61.31
N GLN A 517 24.63 -10.25 -62.21
CA GLN A 517 23.22 -10.61 -62.17
C GLN A 517 22.81 -11.12 -60.78
N GLY A 518 21.68 -10.62 -60.27
CA GLY A 518 21.12 -10.94 -58.96
C GLY A 518 21.71 -10.15 -57.79
N LYS A 519 22.80 -9.39 -57.99
CA LYS A 519 23.42 -8.58 -56.93
C LYS A 519 22.79 -7.18 -56.87
N ALA A 520 22.75 -6.62 -55.67
CA ALA A 520 22.24 -5.28 -55.39
C ALA A 520 23.36 -4.36 -54.87
N PHE A 521 23.43 -3.14 -55.43
CA PHE A 521 24.46 -2.15 -55.12
C PHE A 521 23.80 -0.78 -54.86
N PRO A 522 24.46 0.13 -54.13
CA PRO A 522 23.98 1.50 -53.97
C PRO A 522 23.70 2.19 -55.31
N GLU A 523 22.60 2.93 -55.41
CA GLU A 523 22.19 3.62 -56.64
C GLU A 523 23.28 4.54 -57.22
N TRP A 524 24.04 5.21 -56.34
CA TRP A 524 25.08 6.16 -56.76
C TRP A 524 26.24 5.49 -57.53
N GLU A 525 26.42 4.17 -57.42
CA GLU A 525 27.43 3.42 -58.19
C GLU A 525 27.07 3.32 -59.68
N PHE A 526 25.82 3.67 -60.05
CA PHE A 526 25.32 3.58 -61.41
C PHE A 526 25.34 4.93 -62.15
N ARG A 527 25.38 4.85 -63.48
CA ARG A 527 25.14 6.00 -64.37
C ARG A 527 24.09 5.66 -65.41
N ASN A 528 23.48 6.70 -65.98
CA ASN A 528 22.48 6.58 -67.04
C ASN A 528 21.28 5.71 -66.63
N ILE A 529 20.91 5.72 -65.35
CA ILE A 529 19.83 4.88 -64.80
C ILE A 529 18.49 5.14 -65.48
N ASP A 530 18.20 6.36 -65.91
CA ASP A 530 16.95 6.70 -66.62
C ASP A 530 17.03 6.50 -68.14
N SER A 531 18.17 6.07 -68.66
CA SER A 531 18.41 5.94 -70.10
C SER A 531 17.71 4.71 -70.68
N GLY A 532 17.00 4.91 -71.80
CA GLY A 532 16.49 3.83 -72.64
C GLY A 532 17.58 3.12 -73.47
N TYR A 533 18.85 3.52 -73.35
CA TYR A 533 19.97 2.90 -74.08
C TYR A 533 20.83 1.98 -73.20
N GLY A 534 20.42 1.76 -71.95
CA GLY A 534 21.09 0.93 -70.96
C GLY A 534 21.77 1.77 -69.87
N ALA A 535 21.69 1.27 -68.64
CA ALA A 535 22.43 1.78 -67.49
C ALA A 535 23.78 1.05 -67.36
N TYR A 536 24.68 1.57 -66.53
CA TYR A 536 25.99 0.97 -66.26
C TYR A 536 26.32 1.06 -64.77
N HIS A 537 26.90 0.00 -64.23
CA HIS A 537 27.49 -0.04 -62.89
C HIS A 537 28.98 0.35 -62.99
N SER A 538 29.32 1.63 -62.78
CA SER A 538 30.61 2.16 -63.23
C SER A 538 31.30 3.17 -62.32
N HIS A 539 30.63 3.70 -61.29
CA HIS A 539 31.25 4.59 -60.31
C HIS A 539 31.84 3.80 -59.13
N ILE A 540 32.56 2.72 -59.44
CA ILE A 540 33.13 1.82 -58.44
C ILE A 540 34.59 2.20 -58.24
N ALA A 541 34.99 2.44 -56.99
CA ALA A 541 36.38 2.71 -56.65
C ALA A 541 37.24 1.49 -56.97
N LYS A 542 38.35 1.70 -57.69
CA LYS A 542 39.35 0.65 -57.91
C LYS A 542 40.16 0.46 -56.64
N LYS A 543 40.53 -0.79 -56.33
CA LYS A 543 41.54 -1.04 -55.31
C LYS A 543 42.90 -0.51 -55.80
N PRO A 544 43.67 0.20 -54.95
CA PRO A 544 45.03 0.61 -55.31
C PRO A 544 45.90 -0.61 -55.59
N ILE A 545 46.93 -0.43 -56.40
CA ILE A 545 47.98 -1.43 -56.63
C ILE A 545 49.24 -0.86 -56.00
N TYR A 546 49.79 -1.58 -55.02
CA TYR A 546 50.98 -1.15 -54.29
C TYR A 546 52.24 -1.54 -55.07
N GLU A 547 53.23 -0.67 -55.11
CA GLU A 547 54.53 -1.00 -55.68
C GLU A 547 55.28 -1.94 -54.73
N HIS A 548 56.13 -2.83 -55.26
CA HIS A 548 56.97 -3.68 -54.44
C HIS A 548 57.91 -2.84 -53.58
N ALA A 549 58.01 -3.18 -52.31
CA ALA A 549 58.95 -2.61 -51.38
C ALA A 549 60.38 -3.01 -51.78
N ALA A 550 61.20 -2.00 -52.09
CA ALA A 550 62.55 -2.20 -52.57
C ALA A 550 63.49 -1.10 -52.05
N TYR A 551 64.77 -1.42 -52.05
CA TYR A 551 65.81 -0.40 -51.94
C TYR A 551 66.11 0.13 -53.33
N GLU A 552 65.82 1.41 -53.54
CA GLU A 552 66.00 2.09 -54.80
C GLU A 552 67.16 3.08 -54.73
N GLU A 553 67.78 3.33 -55.88
CA GLU A 553 68.87 4.28 -55.99
C GLU A 553 68.31 5.71 -55.91
N ILE A 554 68.79 6.48 -54.95
CA ILE A 554 68.42 7.89 -54.81
C ILE A 554 68.98 8.65 -56.01
N LYS A 555 68.09 9.29 -56.77
CA LYS A 555 68.45 10.12 -57.94
C LYS A 555 68.24 11.59 -57.61
N GLN A 556 68.94 12.47 -58.31
CA GLN A 556 68.60 13.88 -58.28
C GLN A 556 67.21 14.09 -58.89
N PRO A 557 66.28 14.80 -58.22
CA PRO A 557 65.07 15.27 -58.86
C PRO A 557 65.40 16.02 -60.15
N THR A 558 64.57 15.80 -61.16
CA THR A 558 64.72 16.41 -62.46
C THR A 558 64.55 17.94 -62.35
N PRO A 559 65.06 18.72 -63.30
CA PRO A 559 64.89 20.17 -63.28
C PRO A 559 63.41 20.64 -63.23
N ALA A 560 62.48 19.81 -63.72
CA ALA A 560 61.05 20.09 -63.66
C ALA A 560 60.46 19.85 -62.25
N GLU A 561 60.95 18.84 -61.53
CA GLU A 561 60.54 18.51 -60.16
C GLU A 561 61.09 19.53 -59.15
N ILE A 562 62.34 19.98 -59.34
CA ILE A 562 62.93 21.08 -58.57
C ILE A 562 62.14 22.38 -58.78
N ALA A 563 61.67 22.64 -60.01
CA ALA A 563 60.81 23.77 -60.30
C ALA A 563 59.39 23.64 -59.68
N ALA A 564 58.94 22.42 -59.40
CA ALA A 564 57.69 22.13 -58.70
C ALA A 564 57.82 22.19 -57.16
N GLY A 565 59.02 22.48 -56.64
CA GLY A 565 59.28 22.70 -55.21
C GLY A 565 59.94 21.52 -54.49
N GLU A 566 60.37 20.47 -55.19
CA GLU A 566 61.16 19.40 -54.56
C GLU A 566 62.58 19.88 -54.24
N ALA A 567 63.02 19.59 -53.01
CA ALA A 567 64.35 19.98 -52.55
C ALA A 567 65.45 19.17 -53.27
N PRO A 568 66.54 19.81 -53.73
CA PRO A 568 67.67 19.09 -54.32
C PRO A 568 68.26 18.11 -53.31
N VAL A 569 68.44 16.86 -53.73
CA VAL A 569 69.06 15.83 -52.88
C VAL A 569 70.56 16.14 -52.71
N PRO A 570 71.12 16.06 -51.49
CA PRO A 570 72.56 16.18 -51.25
C PRO A 570 73.37 15.26 -52.16
N ALA A 571 74.40 15.78 -52.84
CA ALA A 571 75.18 15.04 -53.83
C ALA A 571 75.81 13.74 -53.29
N GLU A 572 76.05 13.67 -51.98
CA GLU A 572 76.57 12.50 -51.27
C GLU A 572 75.58 11.34 -51.12
N LEU A 573 74.27 11.60 -51.26
CA LEU A 573 73.23 10.59 -51.21
C LEU A 573 72.83 10.08 -52.60
N VAL A 574 73.15 10.84 -53.65
CA VAL A 574 72.85 10.47 -55.03
C VAL A 574 73.66 9.24 -55.43
N GLY A 575 72.98 8.20 -55.89
CA GLY A 575 73.58 6.90 -56.19
C GLY A 575 73.60 5.91 -55.02
N THR A 576 73.15 6.31 -53.84
CA THR A 576 73.00 5.41 -52.67
C THR A 576 71.62 4.77 -52.64
N LEU A 577 71.52 3.58 -52.03
CA LEU A 577 70.25 2.86 -51.90
C LEU A 577 69.44 3.31 -50.67
N SER A 578 68.16 3.58 -50.87
CA SER A 578 67.19 3.89 -49.81
C SER A 578 65.88 3.13 -50.03
N PRO A 579 65.18 2.70 -48.98
CA PRO A 579 63.90 2.05 -49.16
C PRO A 579 62.87 3.02 -49.76
N ASN A 580 62.00 2.52 -50.65
CA ASN A 580 60.91 3.30 -51.26
C ASN A 580 59.69 3.48 -50.34
N TYR A 581 59.58 2.66 -49.29
CA TYR A 581 58.66 2.88 -48.18
C TYR A 581 59.45 3.23 -46.92
N ASP A 582 59.09 4.34 -46.28
CA ASP A 582 59.69 4.74 -45.00
C ASP A 582 59.19 3.84 -43.86
N TYR A 583 59.94 3.79 -42.76
CA TYR A 583 59.68 2.85 -41.67
C TYR A 583 58.30 3.01 -41.02
N ASP A 584 57.71 4.20 -41.10
CA ASP A 584 56.40 4.54 -40.55
C ASP A 584 55.30 4.66 -41.63
N ASP A 585 55.54 4.16 -42.85
CA ASP A 585 54.57 4.21 -43.93
C ASP A 585 53.24 3.52 -43.54
N PRO A 586 52.08 4.13 -43.79
CA PRO A 586 50.77 3.54 -43.48
C PRO A 586 50.54 2.14 -44.07
N ILE A 587 51.20 1.77 -45.17
CA ILE A 587 51.06 0.46 -45.82
C ILE A 587 51.36 -0.71 -44.86
N PHE A 588 52.30 -0.53 -43.94
CA PHE A 588 52.63 -1.54 -42.93
C PHE A 588 51.44 -1.84 -42.03
N LYS A 589 50.71 -0.80 -41.60
CA LYS A 589 49.49 -0.95 -40.80
C LYS A 589 48.34 -1.52 -41.62
N GLU A 590 48.19 -1.07 -42.87
CA GLU A 590 47.11 -1.51 -43.77
C GLU A 590 47.22 -2.99 -44.13
N LEU A 591 48.44 -3.48 -44.36
CA LEU A 591 48.70 -4.89 -44.71
C LEU A 591 49.06 -5.77 -43.50
N GLY A 592 49.06 -5.20 -42.28
CA GLY A 592 49.26 -5.92 -41.03
C GLY A 592 50.69 -6.46 -40.83
N VAL A 593 51.70 -5.69 -41.24
CA VAL A 593 53.13 -6.00 -41.09
C VAL A 593 53.75 -5.07 -40.05
N ALA A 594 54.44 -5.62 -39.05
CA ALA A 594 55.16 -4.82 -38.06
C ALA A 594 56.45 -4.26 -38.67
N SER A 595 56.58 -2.93 -38.68
CA SER A 595 57.77 -2.23 -39.20
C SER A 595 58.83 -1.99 -38.11
N MET A 596 59.90 -1.26 -38.46
CA MET A 596 60.92 -0.81 -37.51
C MET A 596 60.33 0.16 -36.48
N SER A 597 60.90 0.20 -35.27
CA SER A 597 60.46 1.08 -34.18
C SER A 597 61.18 2.44 -34.14
N SER A 598 62.08 2.69 -35.07
CA SER A 598 62.93 3.89 -35.12
C SER A 598 63.27 4.26 -36.55
N PRO A 599 63.51 5.56 -36.84
CA PRO A 599 63.88 6.03 -38.17
C PRO A 599 65.23 5.47 -38.61
N ARG A 600 65.43 5.41 -39.93
CA ARG A 600 66.68 4.95 -40.54
C ARG A 600 67.86 5.85 -40.10
N PRO A 601 68.97 5.29 -39.58
CA PRO A 601 70.17 6.06 -39.23
C PRO A 601 70.75 6.83 -40.42
N ALA A 602 71.39 7.97 -40.13
CA ALA A 602 71.95 8.85 -41.14
C ALA A 602 73.05 8.16 -41.98
N HIS A 603 73.23 8.61 -43.22
CA HIS A 603 74.23 8.06 -44.13
C HIS A 603 75.66 8.19 -43.56
N GLY A 604 76.38 7.07 -43.47
CA GLY A 604 77.72 7.00 -42.87
C GLY A 604 77.74 6.61 -41.38
N ASP A 605 76.57 6.44 -40.74
CA ASP A 605 76.47 5.89 -39.38
C ASP A 605 76.78 4.37 -39.38
N PRO A 606 77.67 3.87 -38.49
CA PRO A 606 77.96 2.44 -38.39
C PRO A 606 76.74 1.54 -38.17
N ALA A 607 75.67 2.06 -37.54
CA ALA A 607 74.43 1.32 -37.26
C ALA A 607 73.50 1.19 -38.48
N GLN A 608 73.70 2.00 -39.53
CA GLN A 608 72.83 2.04 -40.72
C GLN A 608 72.77 0.68 -41.42
N ALA A 609 73.92 0.00 -41.58
CA ALA A 609 73.97 -1.29 -42.28
C ALA A 609 73.18 -2.40 -41.56
N ALA A 610 73.18 -2.39 -40.22
CA ALA A 610 72.42 -3.35 -39.42
C ALA A 610 70.91 -3.05 -39.46
N TRP A 611 70.54 -1.75 -39.40
CA TRP A 611 69.15 -1.31 -39.55
C TRP A 611 68.62 -1.68 -40.95
N ASP A 612 69.39 -1.41 -42.00
CA ASP A 612 69.00 -1.71 -43.38
C ASP A 612 68.83 -3.21 -43.61
N ALA A 613 69.70 -4.05 -43.01
CA ALA A 613 69.59 -5.50 -43.10
C ALA A 613 68.31 -6.02 -42.42
N GLN A 614 67.96 -5.51 -41.25
CA GLN A 614 66.71 -5.85 -40.56
C GLN A 614 65.49 -5.35 -41.33
N TYR A 615 65.56 -4.12 -41.86
CA TYR A 615 64.45 -3.55 -42.60
C TYR A 615 64.19 -4.29 -43.92
N ARG A 616 65.23 -4.78 -44.62
CA ARG A 616 65.06 -5.63 -45.82
C ARG A 616 64.25 -6.90 -45.55
N ILE A 617 64.39 -7.52 -44.37
CA ILE A 617 63.59 -8.70 -43.98
C ILE A 617 62.11 -8.31 -43.79
N ILE A 618 61.88 -7.14 -43.21
CA ILE A 618 60.54 -6.56 -43.04
C ILE A 618 59.92 -6.23 -44.41
N LEU A 619 60.69 -5.64 -45.33
CA LEU A 619 60.23 -5.34 -46.69
C LEU A 619 59.91 -6.62 -47.49
N ASP A 620 60.66 -7.71 -47.32
CA ASP A 620 60.35 -9.01 -47.94
C ASP A 620 59.02 -9.60 -47.42
N THR A 621 58.78 -9.43 -46.12
CA THR A 621 57.49 -9.78 -45.49
C THR A 621 56.36 -8.91 -46.02
N LEU A 622 56.60 -7.61 -46.20
CA LEU A 622 55.66 -6.68 -46.81
C LEU A 622 55.37 -7.04 -48.26
N ASN A 623 56.37 -7.41 -49.06
CA ASN A 623 56.21 -7.81 -50.46
C ASN A 623 55.30 -9.03 -50.62
N THR A 624 55.41 -10.02 -49.73
CA THR A 624 54.50 -11.18 -49.73
C THR A 624 53.04 -10.74 -49.52
N LYS A 625 52.80 -9.72 -48.69
CA LYS A 625 51.47 -9.14 -48.48
C LYS A 625 51.02 -8.26 -49.65
N ILE A 626 51.93 -7.48 -50.22
CA ILE A 626 51.69 -6.65 -51.41
C ILE A 626 51.30 -7.53 -52.59
N ASP A 627 51.98 -8.66 -52.83
CA ASP A 627 51.66 -9.60 -53.91
C ASP A 627 50.25 -10.19 -53.75
N ALA A 628 49.94 -10.68 -52.56
CA ALA A 628 48.61 -11.24 -52.27
C ALA A 628 47.51 -10.18 -52.44
N TYR A 629 47.73 -8.97 -51.89
CA TYR A 629 46.79 -7.87 -52.01
C TYR A 629 46.62 -7.41 -53.46
N ASN A 630 47.72 -7.22 -54.20
CA ASN A 630 47.69 -6.78 -55.59
C ASN A 630 47.00 -7.81 -56.49
N ALA A 631 47.24 -9.11 -56.30
CA ALA A 631 46.55 -10.15 -57.05
C ALA A 631 45.02 -10.08 -56.85
N GLU A 632 44.56 -9.86 -55.61
CA GLU A 632 43.15 -9.66 -55.30
C GLU A 632 42.61 -8.33 -55.85
N ALA A 633 43.38 -7.25 -55.73
CA ALA A 633 43.04 -5.92 -56.22
C ALA A 633 42.91 -5.91 -57.74
N GLU A 634 43.81 -6.56 -58.46
CA GLU A 634 43.74 -6.74 -59.91
C GLU A 634 42.55 -7.60 -60.31
N ALA A 635 42.28 -8.72 -59.62
CA ALA A 635 41.11 -9.55 -59.89
C ALA A 635 39.81 -8.76 -59.69
N TYR A 636 39.71 -8.00 -58.61
CA TYR A 636 38.60 -7.09 -58.32
C TYR A 636 38.47 -6.01 -59.40
N ASN A 637 39.55 -5.29 -59.69
CA ASN A 637 39.59 -4.20 -60.69
C ASN A 637 39.24 -4.70 -62.09
N ARG A 638 39.69 -5.90 -62.49
CA ARG A 638 39.31 -6.54 -63.75
C ARG A 638 37.82 -6.85 -63.81
N ARG A 639 37.26 -7.42 -62.73
CA ARG A 639 35.82 -7.72 -62.64
C ARG A 639 34.98 -6.44 -62.72
N VAL A 640 35.37 -5.41 -61.98
CA VAL A 640 34.74 -4.09 -61.99
C VAL A 640 34.80 -3.45 -63.38
N ALA A 641 35.96 -3.52 -64.05
CA ALA A 641 36.12 -3.01 -65.41
C ALA A 641 35.20 -3.75 -66.40
N GLN A 642 35.11 -5.07 -66.30
CA GLN A 642 34.20 -5.88 -67.13
C GLN A 642 32.73 -5.52 -66.87
N ALA A 643 32.30 -5.43 -65.62
CA ALA A 643 30.95 -5.03 -65.24
C ALA A 643 30.61 -3.62 -65.76
N SER A 644 31.53 -2.67 -65.65
CA SER A 644 31.33 -1.28 -66.10
C SER A 644 31.09 -1.12 -67.61
N GLY A 645 31.50 -2.11 -68.41
CA GLY A 645 31.27 -2.16 -69.85
C GLY A 645 29.96 -2.84 -70.26
N GLN A 646 29.34 -3.60 -69.36
CA GLN A 646 28.09 -4.32 -69.63
C GLN A 646 26.88 -3.39 -69.49
N LYS A 647 26.00 -3.39 -70.49
CA LYS A 647 24.76 -2.61 -70.46
C LYS A 647 23.70 -3.33 -69.65
N ILE A 648 22.99 -2.58 -68.82
CA ILE A 648 21.91 -3.07 -67.99
C ILE A 648 20.58 -2.49 -68.51
N TYR A 649 19.74 -3.33 -69.11
CA TYR A 649 18.40 -2.95 -69.56
C TYR A 649 17.34 -3.33 -68.53
N LEU A 650 17.54 -4.44 -67.82
CA LEU A 650 16.69 -4.94 -66.74
C LEU A 650 17.36 -4.73 -65.37
N MET A 651 16.72 -3.90 -64.54
CA MET A 651 17.17 -3.64 -63.17
C MET A 651 16.00 -3.31 -62.27
N THR A 652 16.14 -3.64 -60.99
CA THR A 652 15.13 -3.39 -59.95
C THR A 652 15.65 -2.40 -58.93
N PHE A 653 14.93 -1.30 -58.75
CA PHE A 653 15.16 -0.36 -57.65
C PHE A 653 14.60 -0.95 -56.37
N ILE A 654 15.36 -0.86 -55.29
CA ILE A 654 15.03 -1.36 -53.96
C ILE A 654 15.13 -0.17 -53.00
N GLU A 655 13.99 0.26 -52.50
CA GLU A 655 13.90 1.29 -51.47
C GLU A 655 13.49 0.62 -50.16
N THR A 656 14.19 0.91 -49.06
CA THR A 656 13.84 0.39 -47.74
C THR A 656 13.86 1.48 -46.68
N ALA A 657 13.11 1.27 -45.60
CA ALA A 657 13.16 2.12 -44.42
C ALA A 657 13.22 1.23 -43.17
N ASN A 658 14.02 1.65 -42.20
CA ASN A 658 14.13 1.01 -40.90
C ASN A 658 13.33 1.83 -39.88
N VAL A 659 12.50 1.16 -39.09
CA VAL A 659 11.78 1.74 -37.96
C VAL A 659 12.26 1.04 -36.69
N HIS A 660 12.89 1.80 -35.81
CA HIS A 660 13.37 1.33 -34.52
C HIS A 660 12.34 1.69 -33.44
N SER A 661 12.08 0.76 -32.52
CA SER A 661 11.18 0.96 -31.39
C SER A 661 11.66 0.24 -30.13
N ALA A 662 11.28 0.77 -28.98
CA ALA A 662 11.61 0.22 -27.66
C ALA A 662 10.41 0.37 -26.72
N GLU A 663 10.37 -0.45 -25.67
CA GLU A 663 9.37 -0.36 -24.60
C GLU A 663 9.83 0.60 -23.51
N ALA A 664 8.89 1.27 -22.87
CA ALA A 664 9.14 2.08 -21.70
C ALA A 664 8.01 1.86 -20.68
N VAL A 665 8.36 1.89 -19.39
CA VAL A 665 7.38 1.87 -18.30
C VAL A 665 6.57 3.16 -18.35
N THR A 666 5.25 3.02 -18.28
CA THR A 666 4.28 4.11 -18.36
C THR A 666 3.48 4.23 -17.07
N SER A 667 3.25 3.12 -16.37
CA SER A 667 2.67 3.11 -15.03
C SER A 667 3.36 2.07 -14.15
N SER A 668 3.49 2.40 -12.87
CA SER A 668 3.97 1.49 -11.82
C SER A 668 3.41 1.94 -10.47
N LEU A 669 3.10 0.97 -9.62
CA LEU A 669 2.83 1.09 -8.19
C LEU A 669 3.41 -0.17 -7.51
N PRO A 670 4.74 -0.23 -7.32
CA PRO A 670 5.43 -1.45 -6.92
C PRO A 670 5.20 -1.76 -5.45
N ALA A 671 5.19 -3.04 -5.10
CA ALA A 671 5.25 -3.47 -3.71
C ALA A 671 6.69 -3.50 -3.20
N VAL A 672 6.85 -3.32 -1.88
CA VAL A 672 8.16 -3.31 -1.22
C VAL A 672 8.15 -4.25 -0.01
N ILE A 673 9.14 -5.15 0.03
CA ILE A 673 9.58 -5.86 1.23
C ILE A 673 11.00 -5.40 1.55
N ARG A 674 11.22 -4.81 2.73
CA ARG A 674 12.52 -4.22 3.08
C ARG A 674 12.88 -4.43 4.55
N ALA A 675 14.02 -5.08 4.79
CA ALA A 675 14.60 -5.23 6.12
C ALA A 675 15.92 -4.47 6.23
N GLY A 676 16.16 -3.82 7.37
CA GLY A 676 17.47 -3.22 7.69
C GLY A 676 18.55 -4.28 7.91
N ASN A 677 18.17 -5.46 8.39
CA ASN A 677 19.06 -6.61 8.54
C ASN A 677 18.70 -7.69 7.52
N ASN A 678 18.13 -8.81 7.97
CA ASN A 678 17.92 -10.00 7.14
C ASN A 678 16.47 -10.10 6.67
N VAL A 679 16.26 -10.64 5.47
CA VAL A 679 14.94 -11.11 5.00
C VAL A 679 14.99 -12.63 4.88
N THR A 680 14.06 -13.32 5.54
CA THR A 680 13.88 -14.78 5.40
C THR A 680 12.49 -15.09 4.89
N LEU A 681 12.38 -15.83 3.79
CA LEU A 681 11.13 -16.22 3.15
C LEU A 681 10.99 -17.74 3.14
N HIS A 682 10.04 -18.25 3.92
CA HIS A 682 9.70 -19.67 3.99
C HIS A 682 8.45 -19.94 3.16
N GLY A 683 8.65 -20.34 1.89
CA GLY A 683 7.60 -20.68 0.93
C GLY A 683 7.90 -20.21 -0.48
N ASP A 684 7.00 -20.53 -1.43
CA ASP A 684 7.15 -20.11 -2.81
C ASP A 684 6.85 -18.62 -2.91
N THR A 685 7.84 -17.84 -3.36
CA THR A 685 7.79 -16.39 -3.45
C THR A 685 7.79 -15.96 -4.91
N ALA A 686 6.81 -15.15 -5.30
CA ALA A 686 6.79 -14.45 -6.58
C ALA A 686 7.00 -12.95 -6.35
N ASN A 687 8.05 -12.39 -6.96
CA ASN A 687 8.31 -10.96 -7.01
C ASN A 687 8.04 -10.45 -8.43
N THR A 688 6.97 -9.69 -8.63
CA THR A 688 6.51 -9.24 -9.94
C THR A 688 6.62 -7.73 -10.05
N ASP A 689 7.60 -7.26 -10.85
CA ASP A 689 7.92 -5.84 -11.05
C ASP A 689 7.97 -5.00 -9.76
N SER A 690 8.49 -5.61 -8.69
CA SER A 690 8.48 -5.10 -7.32
C SER A 690 9.83 -5.30 -6.62
N THR A 691 9.98 -4.79 -5.40
CA THR A 691 11.26 -4.80 -4.69
C THR A 691 11.25 -5.70 -3.45
N ILE A 692 12.27 -6.54 -3.31
CA ILE A 692 12.65 -7.24 -2.07
C ILE A 692 14.09 -6.85 -1.75
N SER A 693 14.34 -6.34 -0.54
CA SER A 693 15.68 -5.87 -0.15
C SER A 693 16.03 -6.25 1.29
N ALA A 694 17.23 -6.78 1.47
CA ALA A 694 17.83 -7.04 2.77
C ALA A 694 19.11 -6.21 2.93
N GLY A 695 19.27 -5.51 4.05
CA GLY A 695 20.51 -4.80 4.37
C GLY A 695 21.69 -5.73 4.64
N GLU A 696 21.41 -6.96 5.07
CA GLU A 696 22.37 -8.05 5.22
C GLU A 696 22.02 -9.19 4.23
N THR A 697 21.40 -10.27 4.71
CA THR A 697 21.17 -11.49 3.90
C THR A 697 19.70 -11.70 3.55
N LEU A 698 19.44 -12.23 2.35
CA LEU A 698 18.15 -12.70 1.86
C LEU A 698 18.18 -14.23 1.78
N ARG A 699 17.43 -14.90 2.64
CA ARG A 699 17.30 -16.37 2.62
C ARG A 699 15.91 -16.77 2.15
N THR A 700 15.87 -17.77 1.27
CA THR A 700 14.61 -18.36 0.79
C THR A 700 14.69 -19.87 0.88
N ASP A 701 13.68 -20.49 1.48
CA ASP A 701 13.62 -21.95 1.63
C ASP A 701 12.74 -22.60 0.54
N GLY A 702 11.84 -21.80 -0.08
CA GLY A 702 11.04 -22.18 -1.24
C GLY A 702 11.55 -21.55 -2.54
N ALA A 703 10.81 -21.72 -3.64
CA ALA A 703 11.20 -21.14 -4.92
C ALA A 703 11.03 -19.62 -4.92
N LEU A 704 12.08 -18.86 -5.26
CA LEU A 704 11.99 -17.43 -5.54
C LEU A 704 11.90 -17.19 -7.05
N THR A 705 10.75 -16.71 -7.51
CA THR A 705 10.51 -16.38 -8.92
C THR A 705 10.49 -14.87 -9.12
N GLU A 706 11.43 -14.35 -9.90
CA GLU A 706 11.45 -12.94 -10.32
C GLU A 706 10.76 -12.77 -11.67
N ASN A 707 9.54 -12.25 -11.62
CA ASN A 707 8.77 -11.89 -12.81
C ASN A 707 9.06 -10.44 -13.20
N ALA A 708 10.29 -10.19 -13.66
CA ALA A 708 10.69 -8.88 -14.16
C ALA A 708 10.28 -8.72 -15.63
N HIS A 709 9.49 -7.69 -15.95
CA HIS A 709 9.12 -7.38 -17.32
C HIS A 709 10.37 -7.09 -18.16
N GLN A 710 10.49 -7.81 -19.28
CA GLN A 710 11.63 -7.71 -20.18
C GLN A 710 11.27 -6.82 -21.37
N GLN A 711 12.15 -5.89 -21.70
CA GLN A 711 12.06 -5.10 -22.92
C GLN A 711 13.08 -5.60 -23.96
N GLN A 712 12.74 -5.40 -25.24
CA GLN A 712 13.63 -5.67 -26.38
C GLN A 712 13.53 -4.54 -27.39
N GLU A 713 14.67 -4.10 -27.90
CA GLU A 713 14.71 -3.20 -29.06
C GLU A 713 14.22 -3.96 -30.29
N GLN A 714 13.35 -3.33 -31.08
CA GLN A 714 12.83 -3.90 -32.32
C GLN A 714 13.20 -3.00 -33.48
N THR A 715 13.70 -3.61 -34.55
CA THR A 715 13.90 -2.96 -35.84
C THR A 715 13.00 -3.63 -36.88
N VAL A 716 12.15 -2.84 -37.51
CA VAL A 716 11.28 -3.25 -38.60
C VAL A 716 11.78 -2.64 -39.91
N THR A 717 12.17 -3.48 -40.86
CA THR A 717 12.58 -3.06 -42.20
C THR A 717 11.41 -3.25 -43.15
N ILE A 718 10.89 -2.14 -43.68
CA ILE A 718 9.88 -2.13 -44.74
C ILE A 718 10.55 -1.75 -46.05
N GLY A 719 10.03 -2.27 -47.17
CA GLY A 719 10.65 -2.00 -48.46
C GLY A 719 9.71 -2.14 -49.64
N THR A 720 10.14 -1.57 -50.75
CA THR A 720 9.49 -1.73 -52.04
C THR A 720 10.51 -2.05 -53.13
N THR A 721 10.05 -2.75 -54.15
CA THR A 721 10.83 -3.00 -55.36
C THR A 721 10.13 -2.44 -56.59
N GLN A 722 10.90 -1.86 -57.51
CA GLN A 722 10.38 -1.39 -58.79
C GLN A 722 11.30 -1.86 -59.92
N GLY A 723 10.84 -2.86 -60.68
CA GLY A 723 11.54 -3.30 -61.88
C GLY A 723 11.47 -2.25 -62.98
N SER A 724 12.53 -2.14 -63.77
CA SER A 724 12.57 -1.27 -64.95
C SER A 724 13.04 -2.05 -66.18
N TYR A 725 12.58 -1.61 -67.35
CA TYR A 725 12.91 -2.22 -68.62
C TYR A 725 13.00 -1.16 -69.72
N THR A 726 13.65 -1.51 -70.82
CA THR A 726 13.79 -0.63 -71.98
C THR A 726 12.76 -0.98 -73.06
N ALA A 727 12.05 0.03 -73.57
CA ALA A 727 11.08 -0.12 -74.65
C ALA A 727 11.26 0.95 -75.73
N ARG A 728 10.69 0.71 -76.92
CA ARG A 728 10.64 1.70 -77.99
C ARG A 728 9.63 2.82 -77.65
N ARG A 729 9.99 4.08 -77.93
CA ARG A 729 9.21 5.27 -77.56
C ARG A 729 7.84 5.35 -78.27
N SER A 730 7.82 5.15 -79.59
CA SER A 730 6.60 4.94 -80.36
C SER A 730 6.93 4.24 -81.68
N ARG A 731 5.91 3.84 -82.45
CA ARG A 731 6.10 3.26 -83.78
C ARG A 731 6.71 4.27 -84.77
N LEU A 732 6.47 5.58 -84.56
CA LEU A 732 6.88 6.69 -85.44
C LEU A 732 8.23 7.32 -85.08
N HIS A 733 8.75 7.12 -83.86
CA HIS A 733 10.07 7.62 -83.44
C HIS A 733 11.05 6.46 -83.19
N LYS A 734 12.32 6.62 -83.59
CA LYS A 734 13.37 5.57 -83.48
C LYS A 734 14.03 5.46 -82.09
N GLY A 735 13.65 6.32 -81.13
CA GLY A 735 14.25 6.36 -79.80
C GLY A 735 13.79 5.24 -78.86
N LYS A 736 14.65 4.86 -77.90
CA LYS A 736 14.31 4.00 -76.77
C LYS A 736 14.08 4.83 -75.51
N VAL A 737 13.20 4.37 -74.63
CA VAL A 737 12.91 4.96 -73.32
C VAL A 737 12.93 3.88 -72.25
N ARG A 738 13.34 4.26 -71.03
CA ARG A 738 13.14 3.41 -69.87
C ARG A 738 11.68 3.50 -69.42
N LYS A 739 11.13 2.35 -69.06
CA LYS A 739 9.81 2.19 -68.46
C LYS A 739 9.97 1.46 -67.14
N TYR A 740 9.03 1.70 -66.24
CA TYR A 740 9.02 1.12 -64.90
C TYR A 740 7.77 0.26 -64.75
N HIS A 741 7.90 -0.85 -64.03
CA HIS A 741 6.78 -1.63 -63.56
C HIS A 741 6.11 -0.92 -62.38
N GLY A 742 4.94 -1.42 -61.98
CA GLY A 742 4.35 -1.00 -60.71
C GLY A 742 5.26 -1.38 -59.54
N THR A 743 5.25 -0.53 -58.52
CA THR A 743 5.98 -0.79 -57.27
C THR A 743 5.37 -2.00 -56.57
N SER A 744 6.21 -2.94 -56.13
CA SER A 744 5.80 -4.13 -55.38
C SER A 744 6.26 -4.01 -53.94
N PHE A 745 5.39 -4.33 -52.99
CA PHE A 745 5.74 -4.37 -51.58
C PHE A 745 6.67 -5.55 -51.29
N MET A 746 7.70 -5.33 -50.46
CA MET A 746 8.58 -6.38 -49.95
C MET A 746 7.99 -6.97 -48.67
N THR A 747 8.18 -8.28 -48.47
CA THR A 747 7.93 -8.89 -47.16
C THR A 747 8.79 -8.18 -46.10
N PRO A 748 8.20 -7.59 -45.06
CA PRO A 748 8.95 -6.90 -44.03
C PRO A 748 9.83 -7.86 -43.23
N GLU A 749 10.96 -7.34 -42.75
CA GLU A 749 11.84 -8.04 -41.83
C GLU A 749 11.71 -7.42 -40.44
N THR A 750 11.58 -8.24 -39.40
CA THR A 750 11.53 -7.78 -38.01
C THR A 750 12.64 -8.46 -37.22
N ILE A 751 13.51 -7.65 -36.62
CA ILE A 751 14.63 -8.10 -35.80
C ILE A 751 14.40 -7.58 -34.38
N ARG A 752 14.58 -8.44 -33.38
CA ARG A 752 14.60 -8.06 -31.97
C ARG A 752 15.98 -8.33 -31.38
N SER A 753 16.47 -7.40 -30.56
CA SER A 753 17.77 -7.49 -29.90
C SER A 753 17.72 -6.97 -28.47
N ASN A 754 18.73 -7.32 -27.67
CA ASN A 754 18.99 -6.76 -26.34
C ASN A 754 17.85 -6.96 -25.32
N PRO A 755 17.42 -8.21 -25.03
CA PRO A 755 16.51 -8.46 -23.91
C PRO A 755 17.14 -7.98 -22.61
N THR A 756 16.49 -7.00 -21.98
CA THR A 756 16.92 -6.45 -20.69
C THR A 756 15.71 -6.22 -19.81
N SER A 757 15.90 -6.32 -18.48
CA SER A 757 14.87 -5.94 -17.52
C SER A 757 14.54 -4.45 -17.69
N ILE A 758 13.26 -4.11 -17.63
CA ILE A 758 12.79 -2.72 -17.75
C ILE A 758 13.01 -1.90 -16.46
N GLY A 759 13.59 -2.51 -15.41
CA GLY A 759 14.21 -1.82 -14.28
C GLY A 759 13.29 -1.53 -13.08
N VAL A 760 12.09 -2.13 -13.01
CA VAL A 760 11.16 -1.94 -11.87
C VAL A 760 11.31 -3.05 -10.81
N SER A 761 11.63 -4.27 -11.24
CA SER A 761 11.90 -5.39 -10.32
C SER A 761 13.33 -5.32 -9.77
N ARG A 762 13.48 -5.50 -8.45
CA ARG A 762 14.76 -5.51 -7.74
C ARG A 762 14.73 -6.54 -6.60
N VAL A 763 15.68 -7.46 -6.57
CA VAL A 763 15.91 -8.35 -5.43
C VAL A 763 17.37 -8.26 -5.05
N GLU A 764 17.66 -7.81 -3.82
CA GLU A 764 19.02 -7.50 -3.42
C GLU A 764 19.36 -7.87 -1.97
N GLU A 765 20.60 -8.33 -1.82
CA GLU A 765 21.31 -8.53 -0.55
C GLU A 765 22.40 -7.47 -0.38
N ASN A 766 22.82 -7.23 0.86
CA ASN A 766 23.78 -6.18 1.20
C ASN A 766 23.38 -4.83 0.59
N ALA A 767 22.07 -4.60 0.49
CA ALA A 767 21.57 -3.32 0.05
C ALA A 767 22.17 -2.27 0.98
N ALA A 768 22.72 -1.19 0.42
CA ALA A 768 23.13 -0.06 1.24
C ALA A 768 21.97 0.25 2.19
N THR A 769 22.26 0.59 3.45
CA THR A 769 21.22 0.98 4.41
C THR A 769 20.57 2.25 3.86
N GLU A 770 19.65 2.10 2.91
CA GLU A 770 18.82 3.15 2.36
C GLU A 770 18.03 3.61 3.57
N THR A 771 18.39 4.78 4.05
CA THR A 771 17.77 5.33 5.24
C THR A 771 16.31 5.50 4.87
N ILE A 772 15.38 4.84 5.59
CA ILE A 772 13.94 5.08 5.47
C ILE A 772 13.77 6.60 5.34
N GLU A 773 13.26 7.05 4.19
CA GLU A 773 13.34 8.46 3.80
C GLU A 773 12.79 9.36 4.92
N SER A 774 13.29 10.58 5.06
CA SER A 774 12.83 11.48 6.14
C SER A 774 11.32 11.66 6.15
N GLU A 775 10.68 11.71 4.99
CA GLU A 775 9.22 11.76 4.85
C GLU A 775 8.55 10.48 5.34
N GLN A 776 9.15 9.32 5.09
CA GLN A 776 8.64 8.04 5.53
C GLN A 776 8.83 7.82 7.02
N ARG A 777 9.98 8.22 7.59
CA ARG A 777 10.17 8.30 9.04
C ARG A 777 9.19 9.26 9.69
N GLN A 778 8.86 10.37 9.02
CA GLN A 778 7.89 11.32 9.54
C GLN A 778 6.46 10.81 9.41
N HIS A 779 6.10 10.10 8.34
CA HIS A 779 4.83 9.39 8.21
C HIS A 779 4.70 8.31 9.29
N ILE A 780 5.73 7.49 9.46
CA ILE A 780 5.83 6.50 10.53
C ILE A 780 5.68 7.24 11.87
N ALA A 781 6.52 8.21 12.21
CA ALA A 781 6.47 8.95 13.49
C ALA A 781 5.13 9.66 13.75
N ASN A 782 4.50 10.24 12.72
CA ASN A 782 3.16 10.82 12.82
C ASN A 782 2.09 9.74 13.06
N THR A 783 2.30 8.54 12.50
CA THR A 783 1.47 7.36 12.74
C THR A 783 1.71 6.76 14.14
N LEU A 784 2.96 6.74 14.62
CA LEU A 784 3.36 6.29 15.96
C LEU A 784 2.96 7.28 17.07
N SER A 785 2.71 8.55 16.73
CA SER A 785 2.25 9.57 17.68
C SER A 785 0.73 9.47 17.86
N PRO A 786 0.23 9.05 19.03
CA PRO A 786 -1.21 8.91 19.26
C PRO A 786 -1.97 10.24 19.14
N PHE A 787 -1.27 11.38 19.23
CA PHE A 787 -1.84 12.74 19.11
C PHE A 787 -1.43 13.49 17.84
N GLY A 788 -0.69 12.86 16.91
CA GLY A 788 -0.15 13.56 15.75
C GLY A 788 0.88 14.65 16.09
N LEU A 789 1.43 14.61 17.31
CA LEU A 789 2.45 15.53 17.82
C LEU A 789 3.82 14.85 17.74
N ALA A 790 4.31 14.54 16.55
CA ALA A 790 5.74 14.28 16.41
C ALA A 790 6.47 15.63 16.46
N SER A 791 7.28 15.86 17.49
CA SER A 791 8.20 17.00 17.51
C SER A 791 9.10 16.88 16.29
N ALA A 792 9.14 17.91 15.44
CA ALA A 792 10.07 18.01 14.33
C ALA A 792 11.48 17.64 14.84
N ALA A 793 12.13 16.68 14.17
CA ALA A 793 13.48 16.28 14.52
C ALA A 793 14.35 17.54 14.60
N GLN A 794 14.88 17.84 15.78
CA GLN A 794 15.96 18.80 15.90
C GLN A 794 17.13 18.23 15.11
N THR A 795 17.34 18.78 13.92
CA THR A 795 18.53 18.53 13.10
C THR A 795 19.76 18.87 13.94
N ALA A 796 20.57 17.86 14.24
CA ALA A 796 21.95 18.00 14.70
C ALA A 796 22.88 17.68 13.52
#